data_AF-A0AAP2UTY1-F1
#
_entry.id   AF-A0AAP2UTY1-F1
#
_cell.length_a   1.000
_cell.length_b   1.000
_cell.length_c   1.000
_cell.angle_alpha   90.00
_cell.angle_beta   90.00
_cell.angle_gamma   90.00
#
_symmetry.space_group_name_H-M   'P 1'
#
loop_
_entity.id
_entity.type
_entity.pdbx_description
1 polymer ?
#
loop_
_entity_poly.entity_id
_entity_poly.type
_entity_poly.pdbx_seq_one_letter_code
_entity_poly.pdbx_strand_id
1 'polypeptide(L)'
;MKSPTERRSRRLPTVLTATMTAVAFALSSLVATAPAVASALDPGPVELPSVIPSIEQWQQSGGSFGAADDLAVVVATESERLESIAGILREELAVDYAGVSVTAGPGAAGDIVLRLDEGRTDLETEGYELKVGDRIEIVAADPAGVFYGTRTVVQMLMQQDTLPQGSLIDVPEYEERGVTVCACVINISTEFMDRLIEEMAFLKLNTMLVELKVKVDAYPETNTWSYYTKDDITALVAKAGAYGIDVIPEINSPGHMEIWLENKPELQLTNERTGAKDEVRMDITKPESFEFYADLIDEYFDVFTTEYWHMGVDEYMLGSGYANFPQVKRFAEAEFGAGATENDVVAWYVNKVNDYVKSKDKKLRIWNDGVITDNQFVDFDTDIIVEHWNPAASTVKPQQFIDWGHQVANISNSLYMVRGGYGVNSQRLYEQGWTPEVFYDQTVTRGTDQILGARMSIWPDGGTPSEAENTTEARMFEPLRFVAQATWSASRPWATFAEFRADMDTIGRAPLWDEVQRQPLPDGTFTLTGAAGEGALAAGEDGGLVLSDAGAPLAFTRTADGYYTIRSTDGLCLDLARDGTMRLDVPVEIGADIRLSTCATTTLQKWQLRKVDGGYTIVNAASQQFVSVSRSLVDVPVAREGFKTVADGRVVQTPGDWGKTVWKVVGDVAMTATPTALSAVPGTSGDVAVTVTNMAGSVLEGATVRVASAAAGWTALPASVPLEPLAPGEMGEAAFVLHNVNSASGTGTFVFELVGADGTVLTQTAVSTVGVCSAETVRPSAAVASSEQSSGEPRPSGPASAVIDGDPATYWHSQYSPVEPRHPHSVVIDLGADESVCGLWYTARSGGAGTGAANGRIDEYDVYVSSTVATVNGDWGEPVVSGAFQNTADAQLAAFPAQEARYIKLVSRSAINGQPWATIGELAAAGPAAAIPVFDEAEIDLSAASVQAGGEVAVSGTGFAPGEAVSFTLGQPVATMSRAAAAASLLELSADAGGAFSGVVVIPPATAAGTYVLAAVGAVSAAQASGTLAVTAAPARPGDVPAAPVQPGDLPAVPGAGGGGGAEATDPESAGSLANTGGELAVAGGIATGVLLLIIGIGLALLRRRRAVQAS
;
A
#
# COMPACT_ATOMS: atom_id res chain seq x y z
N MET A 1 5.38 38.40 -61.41
CA MET A 1 5.88 39.26 -62.51
C MET A 1 7.34 39.64 -62.24
N LYS A 2 8.10 40.09 -63.26
CA LYS A 2 9.40 40.81 -63.25
C LYS A 2 10.43 40.54 -62.12
N SER A 3 11.67 40.23 -62.54
CA SER A 3 12.89 40.25 -61.71
C SER A 3 13.44 41.68 -61.49
N PRO A 4 14.55 41.87 -60.75
CA PRO A 4 15.88 41.74 -61.39
C PRO A 4 17.06 41.19 -60.53
N THR A 5 17.94 40.40 -61.18
CA THR A 5 19.45 40.44 -61.16
C THR A 5 20.27 40.30 -59.85
N GLU A 6 21.48 39.68 -59.81
CA GLU A 6 22.32 38.93 -60.78
C GLU A 6 23.28 37.96 -60.01
N ARG A 7 23.52 36.70 -60.44
CA ARG A 7 24.74 36.17 -61.15
C ARG A 7 26.11 36.40 -60.44
N ARG A 8 27.06 35.44 -60.33
CA ARG A 8 27.52 34.26 -61.13
C ARG A 8 28.22 33.23 -60.18
N SER A 9 28.04 31.90 -60.28
CA SER A 9 28.76 30.90 -61.14
C SER A 9 30.29 30.77 -60.89
N ARG A 10 30.96 29.61 -60.70
CA ARG A 10 30.95 28.34 -61.50
C ARG A 10 31.72 27.14 -60.84
N ARG A 11 31.19 25.91 -61.05
CA ARG A 11 31.85 24.62 -61.49
C ARG A 11 32.86 23.80 -60.62
N LEU A 12 32.60 22.48 -60.62
CA LEU A 12 33.50 21.29 -60.50
C LEU A 12 34.64 21.27 -61.55
N PRO A 13 35.80 20.55 -61.39
CA PRO A 13 35.97 19.07 -61.21
C PRO A 13 36.78 18.66 -59.96
N THR A 14 36.90 17.41 -59.45
CA THR A 14 36.85 16.01 -59.97
C THR A 14 38.22 15.38 -60.31
N VAL A 15 38.62 14.35 -59.53
CA VAL A 15 39.36 13.10 -59.91
C VAL A 15 40.91 12.93 -59.79
N LEU A 16 41.27 11.83 -59.07
CA LEU A 16 42.42 10.88 -59.16
C LEU A 16 43.88 11.16 -58.69
N THR A 17 44.45 10.08 -58.12
CA THR A 17 45.88 9.61 -58.12
C THR A 17 46.98 10.43 -57.42
N ALA A 18 48.13 9.86 -57.00
CA ALA A 18 48.45 8.51 -56.47
C ALA A 18 49.91 8.49 -55.92
N THR A 19 50.14 7.67 -54.89
CA THR A 19 51.42 7.09 -54.39
C THR A 19 52.75 7.38 -55.14
N MET A 20 53.79 7.87 -54.43
CA MET A 20 54.95 7.07 -53.95
C MET A 20 56.15 7.90 -53.39
N THR A 21 56.37 7.77 -52.08
CA THR A 21 57.64 7.33 -51.42
C THR A 21 59.03 7.91 -51.76
N ALA A 22 59.65 8.56 -50.77
CA ALA A 22 61.11 8.57 -50.45
C ALA A 22 61.25 8.94 -48.95
N VAL A 23 61.97 8.32 -48.00
CA VAL A 23 63.02 7.27 -47.83
C VAL A 23 64.17 7.86 -46.99
N ALA A 24 64.26 7.39 -45.72
CA ALA A 24 65.41 7.44 -44.79
C ALA A 24 65.87 8.84 -44.25
N PHE A 25 66.61 8.96 -43.14
CA PHE A 25 67.30 7.97 -42.29
C PHE A 25 66.98 8.16 -40.78
N ALA A 26 67.40 7.22 -39.91
CA ALA A 26 66.95 7.09 -38.51
C ALA A 26 67.96 7.53 -37.43
N LEU A 27 67.46 7.78 -36.21
CA LEU A 27 68.03 7.61 -34.84
C LEU A 27 67.12 8.42 -33.86
N SER A 28 66.80 8.04 -32.61
CA SER A 28 66.80 6.75 -31.92
C SER A 28 65.92 6.83 -30.66
N SER A 29 65.26 5.72 -30.30
CA SER A 29 64.78 5.37 -28.94
C SER A 29 64.23 6.48 -28.01
N LEU A 30 62.90 6.62 -27.97
CA LEU A 30 62.17 6.75 -26.70
C LEU A 30 60.88 5.94 -26.82
N VAL A 31 60.67 4.95 -25.94
CA VAL A 31 59.42 4.17 -25.91
C VAL A 31 58.46 4.87 -24.96
N ALA A 32 57.52 5.62 -25.53
CA ALA A 32 56.29 6.00 -24.85
C ALA A 32 55.18 5.09 -25.36
N THR A 33 54.73 4.16 -24.53
CA THR A 33 53.50 3.39 -24.79
C THR A 33 52.31 4.33 -24.65
N ALA A 34 51.84 4.89 -25.76
CA ALA A 34 50.48 5.41 -25.80
C ALA A 34 49.53 4.27 -25.41
N PRO A 35 48.61 4.46 -24.45
CA PRO A 35 47.58 3.46 -24.21
C PRO A 35 46.79 3.30 -25.51
N ALA A 36 46.52 2.06 -25.90
CA ALA A 36 45.44 1.82 -26.85
C ALA A 36 44.16 2.32 -26.17
N VAL A 37 43.57 3.40 -26.70
CA VAL A 37 42.23 3.78 -26.30
C VAL A 37 41.34 2.61 -26.70
N ALA A 38 40.88 1.86 -25.71
CA ALA A 38 39.77 0.94 -25.92
C ALA A 38 38.62 1.82 -26.42
N SER A 39 38.18 1.59 -27.66
CA SER A 39 36.82 1.94 -28.02
C SER A 39 35.94 1.26 -26.99
N ALA A 40 35.24 2.06 -26.17
CA ALA A 40 34.21 1.51 -25.30
C ALA A 40 33.31 0.62 -26.16
N LEU A 41 32.92 -0.54 -25.62
CA LEU A 41 31.82 -1.27 -26.21
C LEU A 41 30.63 -0.32 -26.18
N ASP A 42 30.04 -0.07 -27.35
CA ASP A 42 28.83 0.72 -27.45
C ASP A 42 27.81 0.06 -26.50
N PRO A 43 27.28 0.75 -25.49
CA PRO A 43 26.26 0.16 -24.64
C PRO A 43 25.08 -0.25 -25.54
N GLY A 44 24.38 -1.32 -25.14
CA GLY A 44 23.19 -1.76 -25.87
C GLY A 44 22.19 -0.62 -26.03
N PRO A 45 21.31 -0.67 -27.05
CA PRO A 45 20.27 0.34 -27.21
C PRO A 45 19.47 0.43 -25.92
N VAL A 46 19.52 1.59 -25.26
CA VAL A 46 18.76 1.83 -24.04
C VAL A 46 17.28 1.78 -24.39
N GLU A 47 16.52 0.96 -23.67
CA GLU A 47 15.08 0.85 -23.87
C GLU A 47 14.36 2.03 -23.22
N LEU A 48 13.21 2.42 -23.78
CA LEU A 48 12.39 3.50 -23.22
C LEU A 48 11.54 2.91 -22.07
N PRO A 49 11.59 3.48 -20.85
CA PRO A 49 10.74 3.01 -19.76
C PRO A 49 9.26 3.18 -20.07
N SER A 50 8.43 2.32 -19.49
CA SER A 50 6.98 2.44 -19.58
C SER A 50 6.47 3.65 -18.80
N VAL A 51 5.36 4.22 -19.26
CA VAL A 51 4.72 5.40 -18.66
C VAL A 51 3.20 5.20 -18.69
N ILE A 52 2.48 5.73 -17.71
CA ILE A 52 1.01 5.74 -17.64
C ILE A 52 0.55 7.18 -17.36
N PRO A 53 -0.19 7.84 -18.28
CA PRO A 53 -0.60 7.38 -19.61
C PRO A 53 0.56 7.12 -20.56
N SER A 54 0.36 6.17 -21.49
CA SER A 54 1.39 5.63 -22.38
C SER A 54 1.99 6.67 -23.34
N ILE A 55 3.32 6.67 -23.45
CA ILE A 55 4.02 7.36 -24.55
C ILE A 55 3.62 6.70 -25.88
N GLU A 56 2.95 7.47 -26.74
CA GLU A 56 2.76 7.11 -28.14
C GLU A 56 3.80 7.78 -29.05
N GLN A 57 4.01 7.21 -30.24
CA GLN A 57 4.76 7.83 -31.35
C GLN A 57 6.20 8.29 -31.03
N TRP A 58 6.88 7.67 -30.05
CA TRP A 58 8.27 7.95 -29.71
C TRP A 58 9.22 7.86 -30.92
N GLN A 59 9.92 8.96 -31.20
CA GLN A 59 10.91 9.06 -32.28
C GLN A 59 12.31 8.93 -31.68
N GLN A 60 12.76 7.69 -31.49
CA GLN A 60 14.11 7.39 -30.98
C GLN A 60 15.20 7.94 -31.91
N SER A 61 16.27 8.45 -31.31
CA SER A 61 17.49 8.89 -31.97
C SER A 61 18.73 8.23 -31.35
N GLY A 62 19.88 8.33 -32.00
CA GLY A 62 21.08 7.59 -31.62
C GLY A 62 21.85 8.25 -30.47
N GLY A 63 21.61 7.81 -29.24
CA GLY A 63 22.34 8.21 -28.03
C GLY A 63 21.54 7.91 -26.76
N SER A 64 22.08 8.31 -25.61
CA SER A 64 21.36 8.31 -24.32
C SER A 64 21.53 9.63 -23.57
N PHE A 65 20.54 9.95 -22.73
CA PHE A 65 20.65 10.85 -21.59
C PHE A 65 21.05 10.03 -20.37
N GLY A 66 21.70 10.66 -19.40
CA GLY A 66 21.94 10.07 -18.07
C GLY A 66 21.72 11.13 -16.99
N ALA A 67 20.91 10.79 -15.99
CA ALA A 67 20.75 11.56 -14.78
C ALA A 67 22.03 11.49 -13.91
N ALA A 68 22.14 12.42 -12.97
CA ALA A 68 23.22 12.51 -12.00
C ALA A 68 22.71 13.17 -10.72
N ASP A 69 23.31 12.84 -9.57
CA ASP A 69 22.91 13.32 -8.25
C ASP A 69 22.75 14.85 -8.16
N ASP A 70 23.51 15.62 -8.94
CA ASP A 70 23.55 17.10 -8.96
C ASP A 70 22.80 17.75 -10.13
N LEU A 71 21.88 17.04 -10.80
CA LEU A 71 21.10 17.55 -11.92
C LEU A 71 20.30 18.82 -11.57
N ALA A 72 20.16 19.75 -12.53
CA ALA A 72 19.32 20.92 -12.35
C ALA A 72 17.99 20.80 -13.11
N VAL A 73 16.90 21.16 -12.43
CA VAL A 73 15.63 21.56 -13.04
C VAL A 73 15.75 23.03 -13.41
N VAL A 74 15.64 23.35 -14.69
CA VAL A 74 15.99 24.67 -15.24
C VAL A 74 14.78 25.34 -15.86
N VAL A 75 14.35 26.46 -15.27
CA VAL A 75 13.33 27.34 -15.83
C VAL A 75 13.95 28.16 -16.96
N ALA A 76 13.61 27.83 -18.20
CA ALA A 76 14.11 28.52 -19.41
C ALA A 76 13.17 29.63 -19.92
N THR A 77 12.01 29.81 -19.31
CA THR A 77 11.06 30.89 -19.59
C THR A 77 10.55 31.46 -18.27
N GLU A 78 10.76 32.76 -18.05
CA GLU A 78 10.38 33.46 -16.81
C GLU A 78 8.86 33.36 -16.59
N SER A 79 8.43 32.60 -15.57
CA SER A 79 7.04 32.41 -15.19
C SER A 79 6.95 31.85 -13.78
N GLU A 80 6.21 32.53 -12.89
CA GLU A 80 5.98 32.09 -11.49
C GLU A 80 5.37 30.68 -11.44
N ARG A 81 4.56 30.30 -12.44
CA ARG A 81 3.99 28.95 -12.52
C ARG A 81 5.03 27.89 -12.90
N LEU A 82 6.01 28.22 -13.75
CA LEU A 82 7.13 27.30 -14.05
C LEU A 82 8.10 27.17 -12.87
N GLU A 83 8.30 28.23 -12.09
CA GLU A 83 9.06 28.15 -10.83
C GLU A 83 8.37 27.24 -9.80
N SER A 84 7.03 27.33 -9.70
CA SER A 84 6.21 26.38 -8.92
C SER A 84 6.32 24.94 -9.41
N ILE A 85 6.22 24.70 -10.72
CA ILE A 85 6.37 23.35 -11.32
C ILE A 85 7.77 22.79 -11.09
N ALA A 86 8.81 23.62 -11.21
CA ALA A 86 10.19 23.24 -10.93
C ALA A 86 10.41 22.89 -9.46
N GLY A 87 9.74 23.60 -8.54
CA GLY A 87 9.75 23.29 -7.10
C GLY A 87 9.19 21.91 -6.78
N ILE A 88 8.02 21.57 -7.35
CA ILE A 88 7.39 20.24 -7.21
C ILE A 88 8.28 19.15 -7.81
N LEU A 89 8.74 19.33 -9.06
CA LEU A 89 9.62 18.35 -9.72
C LEU A 89 10.92 18.10 -8.95
N ARG A 90 11.50 19.14 -8.34
CA ARG A 90 12.67 19.02 -7.47
C ARG A 90 12.36 18.20 -6.22
N GLU A 91 11.20 18.38 -5.60
CA GLU A 91 10.81 17.64 -4.39
C GLU A 91 10.59 16.16 -4.67
N GLU A 92 9.99 15.84 -5.82
CA GLU A 92 9.78 14.47 -6.27
C GLU A 92 11.09 13.78 -6.69
N LEU A 93 11.96 14.47 -7.45
CA LEU A 93 13.27 13.92 -7.83
C LEU A 93 14.27 13.86 -6.68
N ALA A 94 14.05 14.58 -5.57
CA ALA A 94 14.96 14.56 -4.42
C ALA A 94 14.89 13.25 -3.61
N VAL A 95 13.90 12.39 -3.88
CA VAL A 95 13.80 11.03 -3.33
C VAL A 95 14.99 10.18 -3.81
N ASP A 96 15.27 10.20 -5.12
CA ASP A 96 16.37 9.43 -5.73
C ASP A 96 17.66 10.27 -5.90
N TYR A 97 17.52 11.55 -6.26
CA TYR A 97 18.62 12.45 -6.63
C TYR A 97 18.81 13.57 -5.58
N ALA A 98 19.37 13.23 -4.42
CA ALA A 98 19.45 14.11 -3.25
C ALA A 98 20.20 15.45 -3.44
N GLY A 99 20.92 15.67 -4.55
CA GLY A 99 21.56 16.94 -4.92
C GLY A 99 20.77 17.83 -5.88
N VAL A 100 19.57 17.40 -6.31
CA VAL A 100 18.75 18.10 -7.32
C VAL A 100 18.46 19.56 -6.95
N SER A 101 18.62 20.45 -7.93
CA SER A 101 18.51 21.90 -7.73
C SER A 101 17.55 22.57 -8.73
N VAL A 102 17.01 23.74 -8.36
CA VAL A 102 16.21 24.58 -9.28
C VAL A 102 17.03 25.81 -9.67
N THR A 103 17.13 26.07 -10.97
CA THR A 103 17.85 27.23 -11.52
C THR A 103 17.07 27.87 -12.67
N ALA A 104 17.52 29.04 -13.15
CA ALA A 104 16.96 29.71 -14.33
C ALA A 104 18.03 29.90 -15.41
N GLY A 105 17.71 29.61 -16.67
CA GLY A 105 18.65 29.74 -17.78
C GLY A 105 18.40 28.77 -18.94
N PRO A 106 19.39 28.59 -19.84
CA PRO A 106 19.22 27.80 -21.07
C PRO A 106 19.43 26.28 -20.88
N GLY A 107 19.80 25.81 -19.69
CA GLY A 107 20.21 24.43 -19.39
C GLY A 107 21.61 24.04 -19.89
N ALA A 108 22.26 23.14 -19.18
CA ALA A 108 23.47 22.41 -19.55
C ALA A 108 23.11 20.99 -20.07
N ALA A 109 24.11 20.11 -20.18
CA ALA A 109 23.90 18.67 -20.35
C ALA A 109 23.75 18.01 -18.97
N GLY A 110 22.85 17.02 -18.84
CA GLY A 110 22.40 16.43 -17.57
C GLY A 110 21.15 17.09 -16.97
N ASP A 111 20.79 18.30 -17.41
CA ASP A 111 19.67 19.07 -16.87
C ASP A 111 18.29 18.64 -17.42
N ILE A 112 17.22 19.01 -16.70
CA ILE A 112 15.82 18.96 -17.14
C ILE A 112 15.33 20.40 -17.36
N VAL A 113 14.99 20.77 -18.58
CA VAL A 113 14.70 22.16 -18.98
C VAL A 113 13.21 22.37 -19.24
N LEU A 114 12.59 23.29 -18.49
CA LEU A 114 11.18 23.67 -18.63
C LEU A 114 11.04 24.92 -19.50
N ARG A 115 10.27 24.86 -20.59
CA ARG A 115 10.05 25.98 -21.53
C ARG A 115 8.59 26.14 -21.91
N LEU A 116 8.14 27.40 -21.96
CA LEU A 116 6.92 27.78 -22.67
C LEU A 116 7.24 28.24 -24.10
N ASP A 117 6.38 27.90 -25.04
CA ASP A 117 6.34 28.42 -26.41
C ASP A 117 4.87 28.58 -26.84
N GLU A 118 4.27 29.74 -26.54
CA GLU A 118 2.89 30.11 -26.93
C GLU A 118 2.63 29.97 -28.45
N GLY A 119 3.68 29.87 -29.27
CA GLY A 119 3.56 29.60 -30.71
C GLY A 119 3.16 28.16 -31.05
N ARG A 120 3.22 27.23 -30.08
CA ARG A 120 2.91 25.80 -30.24
C ARG A 120 1.42 25.49 -30.04
N THR A 121 0.57 26.15 -30.83
CA THR A 121 -0.89 25.91 -30.81
C THR A 121 -1.29 24.50 -31.25
N ASP A 122 -0.34 23.67 -31.69
CA ASP A 122 -0.48 22.24 -31.97
C ASP A 122 -0.37 21.35 -30.71
N LEU A 123 -0.05 21.92 -29.55
CA LEU A 123 -0.01 21.24 -28.24
C LEU A 123 -1.24 21.55 -27.36
N GLU A 124 -2.11 22.46 -27.80
CA GLU A 124 -3.30 22.90 -27.07
C GLU A 124 -2.95 23.36 -25.63
N THR A 125 -3.80 23.13 -24.63
CA THR A 125 -3.55 23.57 -23.24
C THR A 125 -2.69 22.56 -22.47
N GLU A 126 -2.98 21.27 -22.60
CA GLU A 126 -2.42 20.22 -21.74
C GLU A 126 -1.34 19.38 -22.41
N GLY A 127 -1.12 19.56 -23.71
CA GLY A 127 -0.12 18.81 -24.47
C GLY A 127 1.30 19.36 -24.34
N TYR A 128 2.28 18.50 -24.62
CA TYR A 128 3.69 18.83 -24.56
C TYR A 128 4.51 18.12 -25.63
N GLU A 129 5.65 18.71 -25.99
CA GLU A 129 6.72 18.08 -26.75
C GLU A 129 7.88 17.79 -25.79
N LEU A 130 8.20 16.50 -25.60
CA LEU A 130 9.36 16.06 -24.83
C LEU A 130 10.53 15.75 -25.77
N LYS A 131 11.72 16.18 -25.38
CA LYS A 131 12.99 15.90 -26.07
C LYS A 131 14.01 15.37 -25.09
N VAL A 132 14.60 14.22 -25.39
CA VAL A 132 15.71 13.63 -24.63
C VAL A 132 16.94 13.68 -25.53
N GLY A 133 17.96 14.44 -25.13
CA GLY A 133 19.22 14.63 -25.84
C GLY A 133 20.41 14.39 -24.91
N ASP A 134 21.39 15.28 -24.92
CA ASP A 134 22.37 15.42 -23.83
C ASP A 134 21.76 16.05 -22.56
N ARG A 135 20.50 16.51 -22.67
CA ARG A 135 19.63 17.03 -21.61
C ARG A 135 18.17 16.70 -21.93
N ILE A 136 17.27 16.84 -20.97
CA ILE A 136 15.84 16.75 -21.21
C ILE A 136 15.27 18.16 -21.46
N GLU A 137 14.41 18.33 -22.47
CA GLU A 137 13.62 19.56 -22.65
C GLU A 137 12.12 19.22 -22.72
N ILE A 138 11.33 19.93 -21.93
CA ILE A 138 9.86 19.91 -21.96
C ILE A 138 9.39 21.24 -22.55
N VAL A 139 8.53 21.17 -23.57
CA VAL A 139 7.96 22.34 -24.25
C VAL A 139 6.45 22.24 -24.30
N ALA A 140 5.73 23.28 -23.88
CA ALA A 140 4.28 23.39 -24.05
C ALA A 140 3.86 24.83 -24.37
N ALA A 141 2.62 25.01 -24.84
CA ALA A 141 2.05 26.34 -25.05
C ALA A 141 1.58 26.99 -23.73
N ASP A 142 1.14 26.17 -22.76
CA ASP A 142 0.65 26.58 -21.45
C ASP A 142 1.40 25.80 -20.31
N PRO A 143 1.53 26.34 -19.09
CA PRO A 143 2.14 25.63 -17.96
C PRO A 143 1.52 24.27 -17.61
N ALA A 144 0.25 24.00 -17.92
CA ALA A 144 -0.37 22.69 -17.70
C ALA A 144 0.36 21.58 -18.49
N GLY A 145 0.60 21.80 -19.79
CA GLY A 145 1.42 20.90 -20.59
C GLY A 145 2.86 20.76 -20.09
N VAL A 146 3.49 21.85 -19.60
CA VAL A 146 4.82 21.75 -18.97
C VAL A 146 4.80 20.81 -17.77
N PHE A 147 3.78 20.93 -16.91
CA PHE A 147 3.60 20.07 -15.75
C PHE A 147 3.38 18.60 -16.13
N TYR A 148 2.51 18.30 -17.09
CA TYR A 148 2.29 16.92 -17.57
C TYR A 148 3.52 16.31 -18.25
N GLY A 149 4.34 17.13 -18.91
CA GLY A 149 5.65 16.72 -19.40
C GLY A 149 6.61 16.32 -18.28
N THR A 150 6.56 16.96 -17.10
CA THR A 150 7.39 16.51 -15.97
C THR A 150 6.93 15.17 -15.39
N ARG A 151 5.62 14.86 -15.41
CA ARG A 151 5.09 13.58 -14.90
C ARG A 151 5.71 12.40 -15.65
N THR A 152 5.76 12.52 -16.97
CA THR A 152 6.42 11.55 -17.88
C THR A 152 7.91 11.40 -17.56
N VAL A 153 8.62 12.49 -17.27
CA VAL A 153 10.05 12.43 -16.92
C VAL A 153 10.28 11.76 -15.56
N VAL A 154 9.48 12.07 -14.54
CA VAL A 154 9.55 11.41 -13.23
C VAL A 154 9.34 9.90 -13.37
N GLN A 155 8.26 9.47 -14.03
CA GLN A 155 7.96 8.04 -14.22
C GLN A 155 9.10 7.28 -14.93
N MET A 156 9.75 7.89 -15.93
CA MET A 156 10.89 7.25 -16.61
C MET A 156 12.13 7.15 -15.72
N LEU A 157 12.46 8.18 -14.94
CA LEU A 157 13.67 8.21 -14.11
C LEU A 157 13.56 7.28 -12.89
N MET A 158 12.36 7.15 -12.29
CA MET A 158 12.08 6.16 -11.23
C MET A 158 12.38 4.71 -11.63
N GLN A 159 12.46 4.41 -12.93
CA GLN A 159 12.79 3.07 -13.45
C GLN A 159 14.27 2.92 -13.82
N GLN A 160 14.93 3.97 -14.31
CA GLN A 160 16.35 3.95 -14.69
C GLN A 160 16.96 5.36 -14.89
N ASP A 161 18.21 5.55 -14.43
CA ASP A 161 18.95 6.81 -14.59
C ASP A 161 19.27 7.17 -16.05
N THR A 162 19.27 6.19 -16.95
CA THR A 162 19.71 6.36 -18.34
C THR A 162 18.52 6.21 -19.28
N LEU A 163 18.25 7.23 -20.10
CA LEU A 163 17.12 7.24 -21.02
C LEU A 163 17.61 7.26 -22.48
N PRO A 164 16.92 6.62 -23.44
CA PRO A 164 17.26 6.76 -24.85
C PRO A 164 17.04 8.20 -25.33
N GLN A 165 17.90 8.69 -26.22
CA GLN A 165 17.63 9.97 -26.89
C GLN A 165 16.48 9.84 -27.89
N GLY A 166 15.73 10.91 -28.08
CA GLY A 166 14.56 10.95 -28.96
C GLY A 166 13.59 12.07 -28.62
N SER A 167 12.38 12.00 -29.19
CA SER A 167 11.33 12.98 -28.92
C SER A 167 9.93 12.43 -29.16
N LEU A 168 8.94 13.02 -28.51
CA LEU A 168 7.51 12.74 -28.71
C LEU A 168 6.69 14.03 -28.62
N ILE A 169 5.45 13.98 -29.11
CA ILE A 169 4.39 14.95 -28.82
C ILE A 169 3.25 14.15 -28.19
N ASP A 170 2.75 14.61 -27.05
CA ASP A 170 1.72 13.93 -26.25
C ASP A 170 0.65 14.96 -25.84
N VAL A 171 -0.62 14.63 -26.06
CA VAL A 171 -1.78 15.51 -25.92
C VAL A 171 -2.97 14.63 -25.50
N PRO A 172 -3.80 15.02 -24.52
CA PRO A 172 -4.95 14.20 -24.11
C PRO A 172 -6.08 14.21 -25.16
N GLU A 173 -6.75 13.07 -25.32
CA GLU A 173 -7.97 12.90 -26.14
C GLU A 173 -9.22 13.50 -25.45
N TYR A 174 -9.24 13.58 -24.11
CA TYR A 174 -10.37 14.10 -23.32
C TYR A 174 -9.96 15.17 -22.29
N GLU A 175 -10.78 16.21 -22.19
CA GLU A 175 -10.57 17.39 -21.33
C GLU A 175 -10.74 17.07 -19.83
N GLU A 176 -11.71 16.23 -19.45
CA GLU A 176 -12.00 15.91 -18.04
C GLU A 176 -11.61 14.49 -17.64
N ARG A 177 -10.66 14.37 -16.71
CA ARG A 177 -10.02 13.11 -16.33
C ARG A 177 -9.83 13.06 -14.82
N GLY A 178 -10.38 12.06 -14.12
CA GLY A 178 -10.09 11.92 -12.68
C GLY A 178 -11.10 11.17 -11.83
N VAL A 179 -11.52 11.81 -10.75
CA VAL A 179 -12.14 11.15 -9.58
C VAL A 179 -13.30 11.96 -9.00
N THR A 180 -14.38 11.28 -8.61
CA THR A 180 -15.39 11.78 -7.67
C THR A 180 -15.13 11.19 -6.28
N VAL A 181 -14.96 12.05 -5.28
CA VAL A 181 -14.77 11.66 -3.87
C VAL A 181 -16.00 12.10 -3.08
N CYS A 182 -16.82 11.14 -2.64
CA CYS A 182 -17.92 11.42 -1.73
C CYS A 182 -17.36 11.46 -0.29
N ALA A 183 -16.84 12.63 0.10
CA ALA A 183 -16.56 13.01 1.49
C ALA A 183 -17.85 13.51 2.20
N CYS A 184 -18.93 12.83 1.83
CA CYS A 184 -20.30 13.06 2.18
C CYS A 184 -20.64 12.23 3.43
N VAL A 185 -21.43 12.81 4.35
CA VAL A 185 -21.91 12.16 5.58
C VAL A 185 -20.80 11.83 6.61
N ILE A 186 -19.83 10.99 6.24
CA ILE A 186 -18.59 10.71 6.97
C ILE A 186 -17.43 11.54 6.40
N ASN A 187 -16.34 11.66 7.16
CA ASN A 187 -15.17 12.44 6.75
C ASN A 187 -14.13 11.58 6.03
N ILE A 188 -13.48 12.16 5.02
CA ILE A 188 -12.23 11.69 4.43
C ILE A 188 -11.11 12.63 4.90
N SER A 189 -9.98 12.11 5.38
CA SER A 189 -8.91 12.98 5.88
C SER A 189 -8.37 13.92 4.80
N THR A 190 -8.00 15.14 5.17
CA THR A 190 -7.31 16.06 4.25
C THR A 190 -6.00 15.43 3.78
N GLU A 191 -5.32 14.69 4.64
CA GLU A 191 -4.11 13.94 4.27
C GLU A 191 -4.36 12.84 3.20
N PHE A 192 -5.56 12.26 3.11
CA PHE A 192 -5.94 11.36 2.00
C PHE A 192 -6.17 12.15 0.70
N MET A 193 -6.88 13.28 0.76
CA MET A 193 -7.14 14.09 -0.43
C MET A 193 -5.85 14.71 -0.99
N ASP A 194 -4.91 15.08 -0.13
CA ASP A 194 -3.56 15.54 -0.47
C ASP A 194 -2.76 14.51 -1.29
N ARG A 195 -2.72 13.25 -0.85
CA ARG A 195 -2.05 12.15 -1.58
C ARG A 195 -2.80 11.74 -2.83
N LEU A 196 -4.14 11.87 -2.84
CA LEU A 196 -4.93 11.65 -4.04
C LEU A 196 -4.62 12.70 -5.12
N ILE A 197 -4.42 13.96 -4.74
CA ILE A 197 -3.95 15.02 -5.66
C ILE A 197 -2.59 14.67 -6.27
N GLU A 198 -1.62 14.24 -5.45
CA GLU A 198 -0.29 13.82 -5.89
C GLU A 198 -0.36 12.63 -6.88
N GLU A 199 -1.10 11.59 -6.54
CA GLU A 199 -1.30 10.39 -7.37
C GLU A 199 -2.11 10.67 -8.65
N MET A 200 -3.14 11.52 -8.59
CA MET A 200 -3.89 11.97 -9.77
C MET A 200 -2.98 12.73 -10.73
N ALA A 201 -2.21 13.69 -10.22
CA ALA A 201 -1.30 14.49 -11.01
C ALA A 201 -0.17 13.66 -11.62
N PHE A 202 0.42 12.73 -10.87
CA PHE A 202 1.38 11.73 -11.36
C PHE A 202 0.84 10.96 -12.58
N LEU A 203 -0.46 10.69 -12.62
CA LEU A 203 -1.18 10.01 -13.69
C LEU A 203 -1.88 10.95 -14.70
N LYS A 204 -1.54 12.24 -14.71
CA LYS A 204 -2.11 13.29 -15.60
C LYS A 204 -3.64 13.47 -15.51
N LEU A 205 -4.25 13.05 -14.41
CA LEU A 205 -5.65 13.30 -14.07
C LEU A 205 -5.78 14.74 -13.54
N ASN A 206 -6.85 15.45 -13.92
CA ASN A 206 -6.99 16.90 -13.78
C ASN A 206 -8.31 17.38 -13.14
N THR A 207 -9.28 16.50 -12.89
CA THR A 207 -10.59 16.89 -12.32
C THR A 207 -10.97 16.06 -11.10
N MET A 208 -11.16 16.72 -9.95
CA MET A 208 -11.66 16.10 -8.73
C MET A 208 -13.03 16.69 -8.35
N LEU A 209 -14.10 15.90 -8.41
CA LEU A 209 -15.41 16.27 -7.84
C LEU A 209 -15.43 15.88 -6.36
N VAL A 210 -15.82 16.79 -5.47
CA VAL A 210 -15.91 16.54 -4.03
C VAL A 210 -17.30 16.88 -3.49
N GLU A 211 -18.09 15.85 -3.18
CA GLU A 211 -19.26 16.03 -2.31
C GLU A 211 -18.78 16.07 -0.87
N LEU A 212 -18.93 17.23 -0.23
CA LEU A 212 -18.50 17.47 1.14
C LEU A 212 -19.35 18.56 1.81
N LYS A 213 -19.18 18.73 3.12
CA LYS A 213 -19.71 19.88 3.86
C LYS A 213 -18.58 20.86 4.18
N VAL A 214 -18.60 22.07 3.63
CA VAL A 214 -17.86 23.21 4.18
C VAL A 214 -18.62 23.75 5.39
N LYS A 215 -17.88 24.11 6.44
CA LYS A 215 -18.40 24.78 7.63
C LYS A 215 -18.86 26.20 7.27
N VAL A 216 -20.15 26.47 7.44
CA VAL A 216 -20.80 27.75 7.07
C VAL A 216 -21.04 28.66 8.27
N ASP A 217 -20.93 29.96 8.06
CA ASP A 217 -21.12 31.01 9.06
C ASP A 217 -22.59 31.50 9.11
N ALA A 218 -23.31 31.42 7.99
CA ALA A 218 -24.73 31.79 7.87
C ALA A 218 -25.67 30.86 8.66
N TYR A 219 -25.33 29.56 8.73
CA TYR A 219 -26.16 28.52 9.35
C TYR A 219 -25.33 27.66 10.33
N PRO A 220 -24.86 28.22 11.46
CA PRO A 220 -23.98 27.51 12.38
C PRO A 220 -24.60 26.22 12.95
N GLU A 221 -25.93 26.12 13.01
CA GLU A 221 -26.66 24.92 13.42
C GLU A 221 -26.58 23.75 12.43
N THR A 222 -26.16 23.96 11.17
CA THR A 222 -25.94 22.88 10.19
C THR A 222 -24.49 22.37 10.18
N ASN A 223 -23.60 22.94 11.00
CA ASN A 223 -22.20 22.50 11.16
C ASN A 223 -22.07 21.23 12.03
N THR A 224 -22.92 20.24 11.76
CA THR A 224 -22.82 18.88 12.27
C THR A 224 -21.76 18.12 11.46
N TRP A 225 -21.04 17.20 12.09
CA TRP A 225 -19.95 16.45 11.45
C TRP A 225 -20.51 15.36 10.49
N SER A 226 -19.89 15.07 9.34
CA SER A 226 -18.63 15.65 8.82
C SER A 226 -18.75 17.11 8.34
N TYR A 227 -17.67 17.88 8.53
CA TYR A 227 -17.38 19.10 7.77
C TYR A 227 -15.87 19.33 7.63
N TYR A 228 -15.51 20.25 6.73
CA TYR A 228 -14.19 20.86 6.56
C TYR A 228 -14.28 22.36 6.87
N THR A 229 -13.22 22.96 7.42
CA THR A 229 -13.17 24.42 7.60
C THR A 229 -12.85 25.12 6.28
N LYS A 230 -13.14 26.43 6.19
CA LYS A 230 -12.75 27.26 5.05
C LYS A 230 -11.22 27.24 4.81
N ASP A 231 -10.43 27.14 5.87
CA ASP A 231 -8.96 27.02 5.78
C ASP A 231 -8.54 25.66 5.19
N ASP A 232 -9.16 24.55 5.61
CA ASP A 232 -8.89 23.20 5.07
C ASP A 232 -9.16 23.14 3.56
N ILE A 233 -10.29 23.71 3.12
CA ILE A 233 -10.67 23.76 1.70
C ILE A 233 -9.77 24.70 0.91
N THR A 234 -9.44 25.87 1.45
CA THR A 234 -8.51 26.81 0.79
C THR A 234 -7.14 26.16 0.58
N ALA A 235 -6.64 25.37 1.54
CA ALA A 235 -5.41 24.60 1.40
C ALA A 235 -5.54 23.48 0.34
N LEU A 236 -6.62 22.71 0.37
CA LEU A 236 -6.90 21.64 -0.59
C LEU A 236 -6.96 22.16 -2.03
N VAL A 237 -7.72 23.24 -2.26
CA VAL A 237 -7.91 23.88 -3.57
C VAL A 237 -6.60 24.51 -4.06
N ALA A 238 -5.82 25.15 -3.17
CA ALA A 238 -4.51 25.69 -3.51
C ALA A 238 -3.50 24.59 -3.90
N LYS A 239 -3.50 23.44 -3.19
CA LYS A 239 -2.66 22.29 -3.53
C LYS A 239 -3.08 21.66 -4.86
N ALA A 240 -4.37 21.40 -5.06
CA ALA A 240 -4.90 20.88 -6.32
C ALA A 240 -4.53 21.78 -7.51
N GLY A 241 -4.75 23.10 -7.40
CA GLY A 241 -4.35 24.06 -8.43
C GLY A 241 -2.85 24.10 -8.69
N ALA A 242 -2.01 23.94 -7.65
CA ALA A 242 -0.55 23.81 -7.81
C ALA A 242 -0.15 22.52 -8.55
N TYR A 243 -0.94 21.46 -8.45
CA TYR A 243 -0.76 20.19 -9.17
C TYR A 243 -1.59 20.11 -10.48
N GLY A 244 -2.23 21.20 -10.93
CA GLY A 244 -2.99 21.22 -12.18
C GLY A 244 -4.30 20.42 -12.13
N ILE A 245 -4.94 20.37 -10.97
CA ILE A 245 -6.23 19.71 -10.74
C ILE A 245 -7.28 20.76 -10.38
N ASP A 246 -8.40 20.78 -11.10
CA ASP A 246 -9.58 21.55 -10.70
C ASP A 246 -10.42 20.77 -9.68
N VAL A 247 -10.92 21.48 -8.66
CA VAL A 247 -11.70 20.89 -7.56
C VAL A 247 -13.12 21.43 -7.64
N ILE A 248 -14.02 20.60 -8.16
CA ILE A 248 -15.43 20.93 -8.32
C ILE A 248 -16.15 20.57 -7.01
N PRO A 249 -16.80 21.53 -6.34
CA PRO A 249 -17.62 21.23 -5.16
C PRO A 249 -18.98 20.67 -5.55
N GLU A 250 -19.50 19.82 -4.68
CA GLU A 250 -20.89 19.38 -4.69
C GLU A 250 -21.57 19.63 -3.33
N ILE A 251 -22.74 20.26 -3.38
CA ILE A 251 -23.80 20.03 -2.40
C ILE A 251 -25.00 19.47 -3.15
N ASN A 252 -25.31 18.21 -2.90
CA ASN A 252 -26.47 17.57 -3.48
C ASN A 252 -27.77 18.27 -3.08
N SER A 253 -28.65 18.53 -4.05
CA SER A 253 -30.01 19.01 -3.81
C SER A 253 -30.94 18.66 -4.98
N PRO A 254 -32.24 18.42 -4.74
CA PRO A 254 -32.92 18.45 -3.45
C PRO A 254 -33.01 17.09 -2.72
N GLY A 255 -32.32 16.06 -3.24
CA GLY A 255 -32.08 14.77 -2.57
C GLY A 255 -30.84 14.78 -1.66
N HIS A 256 -30.64 13.69 -0.90
CA HIS A 256 -29.50 13.43 0.00
C HIS A 256 -29.12 14.58 0.96
N MET A 257 -30.08 15.44 1.31
CA MET A 257 -29.82 16.65 2.09
C MET A 257 -29.83 16.45 3.62
N GLU A 258 -29.87 15.23 4.16
CA GLU A 258 -30.05 14.98 5.59
C GLU A 258 -29.02 15.68 6.49
N ILE A 259 -27.76 15.75 6.08
CA ILE A 259 -26.68 16.39 6.84
C ILE A 259 -26.82 17.92 6.89
N TRP A 260 -27.64 18.50 6.01
CA TRP A 260 -27.99 19.93 6.00
C TRP A 260 -29.33 20.20 6.67
N LEU A 261 -30.28 19.28 6.52
CA LEU A 261 -31.67 19.50 6.92
C LEU A 261 -32.03 18.92 8.29
N GLU A 262 -31.21 18.07 8.92
CA GLU A 262 -31.52 17.45 10.22
C GLU A 262 -31.86 18.46 11.33
N ASN A 263 -31.24 19.65 11.29
CA ASN A 263 -31.51 20.78 12.19
C ASN A 263 -32.38 21.89 11.54
N LYS A 264 -32.91 21.68 10.33
CA LYS A 264 -33.79 22.59 9.57
C LYS A 264 -35.15 21.94 9.20
N PRO A 265 -35.91 21.40 10.17
CA PRO A 265 -37.16 20.67 9.90
C PRO A 265 -38.24 21.51 9.20
N GLU A 266 -38.16 22.84 9.21
CA GLU A 266 -39.01 23.75 8.45
C GLU A 266 -38.81 23.60 6.93
N LEU A 267 -37.56 23.46 6.47
CA LEU A 267 -37.18 23.34 5.06
C LEU A 267 -37.47 21.95 4.48
N GLN A 268 -37.50 20.90 5.31
CA GLN A 268 -37.80 19.52 4.90
C GLN A 268 -39.17 19.36 4.22
N LEU A 269 -39.28 18.45 3.24
CA LEU A 269 -40.56 17.99 2.71
C LEU A 269 -41.43 17.38 3.82
N THR A 270 -42.74 17.53 3.69
CA THR A 270 -43.72 17.00 4.66
C THR A 270 -44.53 15.88 4.01
N ASN A 271 -44.47 14.66 4.55
CA ASN A 271 -45.33 13.57 4.13
C ASN A 271 -46.75 13.79 4.66
N GLU A 272 -47.65 14.33 3.83
CA GLU A 272 -49.00 14.73 4.26
C GLU A 272 -49.89 13.56 4.72
N ARG A 273 -49.47 12.31 4.49
CA ARG A 273 -50.17 11.10 4.97
C ARG A 273 -49.86 10.77 6.43
N THR A 274 -48.70 11.22 6.93
CA THR A 274 -48.21 10.89 8.29
C THR A 274 -47.95 12.13 9.16
N GLY A 275 -47.78 13.31 8.54
CA GLY A 275 -47.29 14.53 9.19
C GLY A 275 -45.78 14.52 9.47
N ALA A 276 -45.05 13.49 9.04
CA ALA A 276 -43.61 13.41 9.22
C ALA A 276 -42.89 14.39 8.28
N LYS A 277 -41.82 15.01 8.79
CA LYS A 277 -40.81 15.68 7.96
C LYS A 277 -39.77 14.64 7.47
N ASP A 278 -39.22 14.86 6.29
CA ASP A 278 -38.27 13.96 5.61
C ASP A 278 -36.93 14.69 5.45
N GLU A 279 -35.93 14.31 6.26
CA GLU A 279 -34.63 14.99 6.32
C GLU A 279 -33.78 14.83 5.07
N VAL A 280 -33.98 13.76 4.29
CA VAL A 280 -33.28 13.52 3.02
C VAL A 280 -33.70 14.53 1.93
N ARG A 281 -34.81 15.26 2.13
CA ARG A 281 -35.53 15.95 1.05
C ARG A 281 -35.86 17.41 1.34
N MET A 282 -35.28 18.32 0.55
CA MET A 282 -35.64 19.73 0.61
C MET A 282 -36.97 20.02 -0.08
N ASP A 283 -37.81 20.85 0.54
CA ASP A 283 -39.09 21.28 -0.01
C ASP A 283 -38.91 22.46 -0.97
N ILE A 284 -38.45 22.16 -2.18
CA ILE A 284 -38.20 23.14 -3.27
C ILE A 284 -39.39 24.04 -3.64
N THR A 285 -40.59 23.77 -3.11
CA THR A 285 -41.77 24.65 -3.27
C THR A 285 -41.70 25.92 -2.41
N LYS A 286 -40.74 26.01 -1.47
CA LYS A 286 -40.53 27.17 -0.59
C LYS A 286 -39.47 28.14 -1.13
N PRO A 287 -39.72 29.46 -1.15
CA PRO A 287 -38.68 30.47 -1.34
C PRO A 287 -37.50 30.29 -0.36
N GLU A 288 -37.81 30.03 0.92
CA GLU A 288 -36.83 29.91 2.00
C GLU A 288 -35.85 28.74 1.80
N SER A 289 -36.27 27.67 1.10
CA SER A 289 -35.41 26.54 0.74
C SER A 289 -34.41 26.90 -0.37
N PHE A 290 -34.79 27.77 -1.30
CA PHE A 290 -33.86 28.29 -2.31
C PHE A 290 -32.92 29.35 -1.73
N GLU A 291 -33.41 30.22 -0.84
CA GLU A 291 -32.58 31.20 -0.13
C GLU A 291 -31.48 30.48 0.68
N PHE A 292 -31.85 29.45 1.46
CA PHE A 292 -30.90 28.58 2.16
C PHE A 292 -29.83 27.98 1.24
N TYR A 293 -30.22 27.38 0.11
CA TYR A 293 -29.26 26.74 -0.81
C TYR A 293 -28.37 27.75 -1.56
N ALA A 294 -28.91 28.92 -1.92
CA ALA A 294 -28.16 30.01 -2.54
C ALA A 294 -27.10 30.63 -1.60
N ASP A 295 -27.43 30.75 -0.31
CA ASP A 295 -26.47 31.16 0.73
C ASP A 295 -25.35 30.11 0.90
N LEU A 296 -25.67 28.81 0.87
CA LEU A 296 -24.65 27.74 0.93
C LEU A 296 -23.71 27.76 -0.30
N ILE A 297 -24.24 28.04 -1.50
CA ILE A 297 -23.44 28.22 -2.71
C ILE A 297 -22.43 29.37 -2.55
N ASP A 298 -22.85 30.49 -1.97
CA ASP A 298 -21.99 31.65 -1.76
C ASP A 298 -20.85 31.37 -0.77
N GLU A 299 -21.16 30.67 0.34
CA GLU A 299 -20.17 30.22 1.33
C GLU A 299 -19.10 29.27 0.74
N TYR A 300 -19.40 28.59 -0.37
CA TYR A 300 -18.48 27.72 -1.08
C TYR A 300 -17.66 28.49 -2.13
N PHE A 301 -18.26 29.44 -2.85
CA PHE A 301 -17.54 30.27 -3.81
C PHE A 301 -16.52 31.23 -3.16
N ASP A 302 -16.60 31.45 -1.85
CA ASP A 302 -15.54 32.09 -1.06
C ASP A 302 -14.23 31.26 -0.99
N VAL A 303 -14.27 29.93 -1.20
CA VAL A 303 -13.11 29.02 -1.03
C VAL A 303 -12.81 28.11 -2.23
N PHE A 304 -13.75 27.86 -3.14
CA PHE A 304 -13.54 27.07 -4.35
C PHE A 304 -13.27 27.94 -5.59
N THR A 305 -12.12 27.73 -6.24
CA THR A 305 -11.67 28.56 -7.39
C THR A 305 -12.19 28.10 -8.74
N THR A 306 -12.73 26.87 -8.85
CA THR A 306 -13.31 26.30 -10.08
C THR A 306 -14.34 27.22 -10.74
N GLU A 307 -14.55 27.11 -12.05
CA GLU A 307 -15.69 27.73 -12.73
C GLU A 307 -17.00 26.92 -12.62
N TYR A 308 -16.98 25.75 -11.95
CA TYR A 308 -18.12 24.83 -11.89
C TYR A 308 -18.85 24.81 -10.54
N TRP A 309 -20.13 24.43 -10.58
CA TRP A 309 -20.92 24.00 -9.42
C TRP A 309 -21.62 22.69 -9.75
N HIS A 310 -21.47 21.65 -8.91
CA HIS A 310 -22.30 20.46 -8.99
C HIS A 310 -23.44 20.55 -7.96
N MET A 311 -24.69 20.41 -8.41
CA MET A 311 -25.86 20.49 -7.50
C MET A 311 -26.46 19.11 -7.17
N GLY A 312 -25.83 18.02 -7.59
CA GLY A 312 -26.35 16.66 -7.45
C GLY A 312 -27.58 16.43 -8.31
N VAL A 313 -28.77 16.41 -7.68
CA VAL A 313 -30.11 16.19 -8.26
C VAL A 313 -30.52 14.73 -8.51
N ASP A 314 -29.66 13.77 -8.19
CA ASP A 314 -30.00 12.35 -8.19
C ASP A 314 -31.01 11.99 -7.08
N GLU A 315 -31.66 10.84 -7.25
CA GLU A 315 -32.32 10.04 -6.19
C GLU A 315 -33.31 10.77 -5.25
N TYR A 316 -33.77 11.99 -5.57
CA TYR A 316 -34.66 12.81 -4.75
C TYR A 316 -35.91 12.08 -4.23
N MET A 317 -36.43 11.09 -4.98
CA MET A 317 -37.59 10.26 -4.57
C MET A 317 -37.25 8.81 -4.18
N LEU A 318 -35.97 8.43 -4.05
CA LEU A 318 -35.53 7.09 -3.66
C LEU A 318 -36.18 6.63 -2.34
N GLY A 319 -36.73 5.41 -2.35
CA GLY A 319 -37.41 4.83 -1.20
C GLY A 319 -38.77 5.46 -0.86
N SER A 320 -39.23 6.47 -1.60
CA SER A 320 -40.47 7.22 -1.35
C SER A 320 -41.24 7.45 -2.67
N GLY A 321 -41.79 8.65 -2.88
CA GLY A 321 -42.43 9.06 -4.13
C GLY A 321 -43.48 10.15 -3.94
N TYR A 322 -43.68 10.97 -4.98
CA TYR A 322 -44.52 12.19 -4.95
C TYR A 322 -45.96 12.00 -4.44
N ALA A 323 -46.52 10.79 -4.53
CA ALA A 323 -47.84 10.48 -3.97
C ALA A 323 -47.93 10.65 -2.43
N ASN A 324 -46.79 10.72 -1.72
CA ASN A 324 -46.68 11.09 -0.31
C ASN A 324 -46.56 12.61 -0.07
N PHE A 325 -46.16 13.36 -1.10
CA PHE A 325 -45.81 14.79 -1.08
C PHE A 325 -46.67 15.63 -2.06
N PRO A 326 -48.01 15.55 -2.01
CA PRO A 326 -48.87 16.20 -3.00
C PRO A 326 -48.82 17.74 -2.97
N GLN A 327 -48.12 18.37 -2.02
CA GLN A 327 -47.77 19.78 -2.10
C GLN A 327 -46.96 20.13 -3.35
N VAL A 328 -46.06 19.24 -3.81
CA VAL A 328 -45.24 19.48 -5.03
C VAL A 328 -46.14 19.58 -6.26
N LYS A 329 -47.12 18.67 -6.39
CA LYS A 329 -48.12 18.72 -7.47
C LYS A 329 -48.98 19.99 -7.42
N ARG A 330 -49.39 20.41 -6.22
CA ARG A 330 -50.18 21.64 -6.04
C ARG A 330 -49.39 22.91 -6.35
N PHE A 331 -48.07 22.91 -6.14
CA PHE A 331 -47.18 23.98 -6.57
C PHE A 331 -47.06 24.00 -8.11
N ALA A 332 -46.79 22.85 -8.73
CA ALA A 332 -46.70 22.71 -10.20
C ALA A 332 -47.95 23.25 -10.91
N GLU A 333 -49.15 22.81 -10.47
CA GLU A 333 -50.42 23.22 -11.05
C GLU A 333 -50.78 24.70 -10.79
N ALA A 334 -50.15 25.34 -9.80
CA ALA A 334 -50.35 26.75 -9.48
C ALA A 334 -49.38 27.68 -10.25
N GLU A 335 -48.12 27.27 -10.42
CA GLU A 335 -47.07 28.06 -11.06
C GLU A 335 -47.10 27.91 -12.60
N PHE A 336 -47.15 26.67 -13.12
CA PHE A 336 -47.09 26.39 -14.56
C PHE A 336 -48.47 26.09 -15.17
N GLY A 337 -49.43 25.68 -14.34
CA GLY A 337 -50.84 25.53 -14.70
C GLY A 337 -51.35 24.08 -14.75
N ALA A 338 -52.65 23.94 -15.02
CA ALA A 338 -53.36 22.68 -14.91
C ALA A 338 -52.81 21.58 -15.85
N GLY A 339 -52.16 20.59 -15.26
CA GLY A 339 -51.49 19.47 -15.94
C GLY A 339 -50.06 19.26 -15.45
N ALA A 340 -49.34 20.35 -15.15
CA ALA A 340 -47.92 20.36 -14.83
C ALA A 340 -47.54 19.39 -13.72
N THR A 341 -46.43 18.67 -13.91
CA THR A 341 -46.00 17.54 -13.08
C THR A 341 -45.04 17.96 -11.99
N GLU A 342 -44.82 17.05 -11.04
CA GLU A 342 -43.82 17.24 -10.00
C GLU A 342 -42.39 17.36 -10.58
N ASN A 343 -42.14 16.80 -11.77
CA ASN A 343 -40.87 16.92 -12.48
C ASN A 343 -40.71 18.26 -13.23
N ASP A 344 -41.81 18.95 -13.60
CA ASP A 344 -41.73 20.36 -14.02
C ASP A 344 -41.18 21.25 -12.87
N VAL A 345 -41.45 20.90 -11.60
CA VAL A 345 -40.90 21.62 -10.44
C VAL A 345 -39.41 21.33 -10.24
N VAL A 346 -38.95 20.11 -10.52
CA VAL A 346 -37.52 19.76 -10.49
C VAL A 346 -36.75 20.51 -11.59
N ALA A 347 -37.25 20.49 -12.83
CA ALA A 347 -36.66 21.25 -13.94
C ALA A 347 -36.60 22.76 -13.64
N TRP A 348 -37.68 23.32 -13.09
CA TRP A 348 -37.71 24.73 -12.66
C TRP A 348 -36.70 25.03 -11.55
N TYR A 349 -36.56 24.17 -10.54
CA TYR A 349 -35.60 24.35 -9.46
C TYR A 349 -34.16 24.30 -9.99
N VAL A 350 -33.85 23.33 -10.87
CA VAL A 350 -32.53 23.18 -11.50
C VAL A 350 -32.19 24.39 -12.37
N ASN A 351 -33.07 24.84 -13.26
CA ASN A 351 -32.82 26.05 -14.07
C ASN A 351 -32.70 27.31 -13.20
N LYS A 352 -33.42 27.38 -12.07
CA LYS A 352 -33.30 28.51 -11.12
C LYS A 352 -31.94 28.51 -10.38
N VAL A 353 -31.38 27.34 -10.08
CA VAL A 353 -29.99 27.21 -9.59
C VAL A 353 -29.00 27.54 -10.71
N ASN A 354 -29.28 27.13 -11.95
CA ASN A 354 -28.46 27.43 -13.12
C ASN A 354 -28.33 28.96 -13.35
N ASP A 355 -29.45 29.68 -13.36
CA ASP A 355 -29.48 31.15 -13.41
C ASP A 355 -28.72 31.79 -12.23
N TYR A 356 -28.76 31.17 -11.04
CA TYR A 356 -28.03 31.67 -9.87
C TYR A 356 -26.52 31.52 -10.03
N VAL A 357 -26.02 30.34 -10.39
CA VAL A 357 -24.56 30.11 -10.56
C VAL A 357 -24.02 30.86 -11.78
N LYS A 358 -24.79 30.97 -12.87
CA LYS A 358 -24.48 31.86 -14.00
C LYS A 358 -24.38 33.33 -13.59
N SER A 359 -25.14 33.78 -12.59
CA SER A 359 -25.02 35.15 -12.04
C SER A 359 -23.73 35.39 -11.23
N LYS A 360 -22.98 34.32 -10.92
CA LYS A 360 -21.67 34.33 -10.24
C LYS A 360 -20.52 33.97 -11.20
N ASP A 361 -20.76 34.04 -12.51
CA ASP A 361 -19.84 33.65 -13.59
C ASP A 361 -19.38 32.16 -13.49
N LYS A 362 -20.30 31.26 -13.12
CA LYS A 362 -20.07 29.79 -13.02
C LYS A 362 -20.99 28.98 -13.94
N LYS A 363 -20.61 27.73 -14.21
CA LYS A 363 -21.35 26.73 -15.01
C LYS A 363 -21.98 25.66 -14.11
N LEU A 364 -23.22 25.24 -14.40
CA LEU A 364 -23.92 24.20 -13.62
C LEU A 364 -23.61 22.78 -14.14
N ARG A 365 -23.52 21.83 -13.20
CA ARG A 365 -23.37 20.38 -13.44
C ARG A 365 -24.39 19.59 -12.60
N ILE A 366 -24.92 18.50 -13.15
CA ILE A 366 -25.93 17.63 -12.51
C ILE A 366 -25.72 16.14 -12.79
N TRP A 367 -26.16 15.29 -11.86
CA TRP A 367 -26.35 13.86 -12.13
C TRP A 367 -27.52 13.61 -13.07
N ASN A 368 -27.40 12.59 -13.91
CA ASN A 368 -28.29 12.41 -15.06
C ASN A 368 -29.70 11.84 -14.78
N ASP A 369 -30.01 11.36 -13.57
CA ASP A 369 -31.28 10.69 -13.28
C ASP A 369 -32.40 11.61 -12.76
N GLY A 370 -32.07 12.77 -12.20
CA GLY A 370 -33.06 13.81 -11.91
C GLY A 370 -33.63 14.51 -13.16
N VAL A 371 -33.05 14.26 -14.35
CA VAL A 371 -33.64 14.66 -15.64
C VAL A 371 -34.61 13.58 -16.13
N ILE A 372 -35.90 13.92 -16.16
CA ILE A 372 -36.99 12.98 -16.48
C ILE A 372 -37.92 13.58 -17.54
N THR A 373 -38.25 12.80 -18.57
CA THR A 373 -38.97 13.23 -19.80
C THR A 373 -40.49 13.26 -19.71
N ASP A 374 -41.06 13.34 -18.51
CA ASP A 374 -42.51 13.54 -18.28
C ASP A 374 -42.85 14.91 -17.66
N ASN A 375 -41.87 15.81 -17.61
CA ASN A 375 -42.07 17.25 -17.67
C ASN A 375 -42.86 17.63 -18.94
N GLN A 376 -43.65 18.71 -18.88
CA GLN A 376 -44.56 19.14 -19.96
C GLN A 376 -44.61 20.66 -20.16
N PHE A 377 -44.07 21.44 -19.22
CA PHE A 377 -44.16 22.90 -19.16
C PHE A 377 -42.79 23.58 -18.96
N VAL A 378 -41.82 22.87 -18.37
CA VAL A 378 -40.46 23.39 -18.13
C VAL A 378 -39.43 22.40 -18.69
N ASP A 379 -38.72 22.81 -19.74
CA ASP A 379 -37.54 22.11 -20.27
C ASP A 379 -36.30 22.46 -19.43
N PHE A 380 -35.33 21.57 -19.33
CA PHE A 380 -34.03 21.85 -18.71
C PHE A 380 -33.18 22.75 -19.62
N ASP A 381 -32.39 23.65 -19.04
CA ASP A 381 -31.46 24.49 -19.82
C ASP A 381 -30.34 23.65 -20.46
N THR A 382 -30.08 23.86 -21.75
CA THR A 382 -29.09 23.09 -22.52
C THR A 382 -27.63 23.48 -22.24
N ASP A 383 -27.37 24.51 -21.44
CA ASP A 383 -26.02 24.92 -21.00
C ASP A 383 -25.56 24.20 -19.71
N ILE A 384 -26.41 23.34 -19.13
CA ILE A 384 -26.08 22.50 -17.99
C ILE A 384 -25.31 21.25 -18.46
N ILE A 385 -24.20 20.93 -17.79
CA ILE A 385 -23.39 19.74 -18.04
C ILE A 385 -24.02 18.54 -17.30
N VAL A 386 -24.10 17.39 -17.97
CA VAL A 386 -24.75 16.18 -17.44
C VAL A 386 -23.73 15.08 -17.15
N GLU A 387 -23.65 14.69 -15.89
CA GLU A 387 -22.78 13.62 -15.42
C GLU A 387 -23.55 12.29 -15.36
N HIS A 388 -23.19 11.33 -16.22
CA HIS A 388 -24.03 10.16 -16.47
C HIS A 388 -23.51 8.88 -15.80
N TRP A 389 -24.17 8.45 -14.73
CA TRP A 389 -23.74 7.36 -13.86
C TRP A 389 -24.55 6.05 -13.98
N ASN A 390 -25.88 6.10 -13.95
CA ASN A 390 -26.71 4.89 -13.76
C ASN A 390 -28.05 4.90 -14.54
N PRO A 391 -28.23 4.02 -15.54
CA PRO A 391 -29.47 3.90 -16.31
C PRO A 391 -30.56 3.07 -15.63
N ALA A 392 -30.36 2.57 -14.40
CA ALA A 392 -31.44 2.00 -13.59
C ALA A 392 -32.26 3.09 -12.86
N ALA A 393 -31.65 4.26 -12.60
CA ALA A 393 -32.32 5.45 -12.07
C ALA A 393 -32.86 6.34 -13.21
N SER A 394 -32.04 6.61 -14.23
CA SER A 394 -32.40 7.55 -15.31
C SER A 394 -33.32 6.97 -16.39
N THR A 395 -34.30 7.78 -16.80
CA THR A 395 -35.14 7.52 -17.97
C THR A 395 -34.52 7.99 -19.29
N VAL A 396 -33.49 8.84 -19.25
CA VAL A 396 -32.83 9.48 -20.40
C VAL A 396 -31.47 8.82 -20.66
N LYS A 397 -31.09 8.68 -21.94
CA LYS A 397 -29.84 8.05 -22.38
C LYS A 397 -28.76 9.08 -22.79
N PRO A 398 -27.46 8.74 -22.73
CA PRO A 398 -26.36 9.67 -23.04
C PRO A 398 -26.50 10.35 -24.41
N GLN A 399 -26.83 9.56 -25.45
CA GLN A 399 -27.02 10.08 -26.80
C GLN A 399 -28.20 11.05 -26.91
N GLN A 400 -29.22 10.98 -26.02
CA GLN A 400 -30.33 11.93 -26.01
C GLN A 400 -29.92 13.28 -25.43
N PHE A 401 -29.16 13.31 -24.33
CA PHE A 401 -28.57 14.55 -23.80
C PHE A 401 -27.70 15.24 -24.86
N ILE A 402 -26.88 14.45 -25.56
CA ILE A 402 -26.05 14.93 -26.68
C ILE A 402 -26.92 15.45 -27.84
N ASP A 403 -27.96 14.72 -28.25
CA ASP A 403 -28.92 15.16 -29.28
C ASP A 403 -29.78 16.39 -28.88
N TRP A 404 -29.85 16.72 -27.58
CA TRP A 404 -30.44 17.96 -27.07
C TRP A 404 -29.44 19.13 -26.98
N GLY A 405 -28.13 18.86 -27.04
CA GLY A 405 -27.06 19.86 -27.05
C GLY A 405 -26.26 19.99 -25.76
N HIS A 406 -26.49 19.16 -24.74
CA HIS A 406 -25.69 19.16 -23.51
C HIS A 406 -24.27 18.63 -23.76
N GLN A 407 -23.31 19.09 -22.96
CA GLN A 407 -22.04 18.37 -22.73
C GLN A 407 -22.27 17.26 -21.69
N VAL A 408 -21.56 16.14 -21.82
CA VAL A 408 -21.77 14.94 -21.00
C VAL A 408 -20.43 14.37 -20.49
N ALA A 409 -20.37 14.00 -19.21
CA ALA A 409 -19.24 13.26 -18.63
C ALA A 409 -19.64 11.79 -18.33
N ASN A 410 -18.73 10.84 -18.60
CA ASN A 410 -18.98 9.42 -18.35
C ASN A 410 -18.51 9.02 -16.93
N ILE A 411 -19.47 8.98 -16.01
CA ILE A 411 -19.26 8.63 -14.60
C ILE A 411 -19.94 7.29 -14.30
N SER A 412 -19.94 6.38 -15.29
CA SER A 412 -20.65 5.10 -15.25
C SER A 412 -20.34 4.29 -13.98
N ASN A 413 -21.35 3.64 -13.40
CA ASN A 413 -21.18 2.76 -12.23
C ASN A 413 -20.18 1.60 -12.43
N SER A 414 -19.76 1.31 -13.66
CA SER A 414 -18.63 0.42 -13.94
C SER A 414 -17.28 0.94 -13.42
N LEU A 415 -17.18 2.24 -13.17
CA LEU A 415 -16.04 2.96 -12.58
C LEU A 415 -16.28 3.31 -11.10
N TYR A 416 -17.32 2.77 -10.46
CA TYR A 416 -17.58 3.00 -9.04
C TYR A 416 -16.74 2.09 -8.13
N MET A 417 -16.29 2.66 -7.03
CA MET A 417 -15.83 1.98 -5.83
C MET A 417 -16.76 2.32 -4.68
N VAL A 418 -17.13 1.31 -3.90
CA VAL A 418 -17.83 1.49 -2.62
C VAL A 418 -17.01 0.79 -1.54
N ARG A 419 -16.99 1.36 -0.34
CA ARG A 419 -16.45 0.66 0.84
C ARG A 419 -17.19 -0.64 1.08
N GLY A 420 -16.49 -1.68 1.55
CA GLY A 420 -17.02 -3.03 1.72
C GLY A 420 -16.82 -3.94 0.50
N GLY A 421 -15.99 -3.53 -0.46
CA GLY A 421 -15.47 -4.40 -1.51
C GLY A 421 -16.10 -4.30 -2.91
N TYR A 422 -17.11 -3.45 -3.14
CA TYR A 422 -17.51 -3.13 -4.53
C TYR A 422 -16.46 -2.25 -5.20
N GLY A 423 -16.05 -2.55 -6.42
CA GLY A 423 -15.02 -1.79 -7.11
C GLY A 423 -14.97 -2.02 -8.61
N VAL A 424 -14.24 -1.12 -9.29
CA VAL A 424 -13.93 -1.18 -10.71
C VAL A 424 -13.26 -2.51 -11.04
N ASN A 425 -13.70 -3.14 -12.12
CA ASN A 425 -13.02 -4.32 -12.68
C ASN A 425 -12.19 -3.86 -13.89
N SER A 426 -11.02 -3.29 -13.61
CA SER A 426 -10.17 -2.64 -14.61
C SER A 426 -9.70 -3.63 -15.67
N GLN A 427 -9.39 -4.87 -15.28
CA GLN A 427 -9.13 -5.96 -16.24
C GLN A 427 -10.26 -6.11 -17.25
N ARG A 428 -11.50 -6.30 -16.78
CA ARG A 428 -12.65 -6.47 -17.66
C ARG A 428 -12.88 -5.25 -18.54
N LEU A 429 -12.67 -4.03 -18.06
CA LEU A 429 -12.86 -2.82 -18.87
C LEU A 429 -11.72 -2.63 -19.89
N TYR A 430 -10.49 -3.02 -19.55
CA TYR A 430 -9.38 -3.06 -20.48
C TYR A 430 -9.64 -4.09 -21.60
N GLU A 431 -9.94 -5.33 -21.26
CA GLU A 431 -10.40 -6.38 -22.19
C GLU A 431 -11.74 -6.00 -22.90
N GLN A 432 -12.51 -5.09 -22.30
CA GLN A 432 -13.73 -4.42 -22.76
C GLN A 432 -13.75 -4.02 -24.25
N GLY A 433 -12.66 -3.39 -24.68
CA GLY A 433 -12.73 -2.31 -25.67
C GLY A 433 -13.36 -1.01 -25.12
N TRP A 434 -13.48 -0.86 -23.80
CA TRP A 434 -14.03 0.34 -23.15
C TRP A 434 -13.22 1.60 -23.45
N THR A 435 -13.93 2.72 -23.65
CA THR A 435 -13.46 4.11 -23.77
C THR A 435 -14.51 5.02 -23.13
N PRO A 436 -14.25 6.33 -22.92
CA PRO A 436 -15.26 7.27 -22.43
C PRO A 436 -16.55 7.36 -23.28
N GLU A 437 -16.52 6.97 -24.55
CA GLU A 437 -17.74 6.83 -25.39
C GLU A 437 -18.67 5.70 -24.95
N VAL A 438 -18.19 4.75 -24.13
CA VAL A 438 -18.92 3.55 -23.67
C VAL A 438 -19.54 3.80 -22.30
N PHE A 439 -20.76 4.33 -22.30
CA PHE A 439 -21.59 4.44 -21.11
C PHE A 439 -22.29 3.10 -20.81
N TYR A 440 -22.87 2.96 -19.62
CA TYR A 440 -23.60 1.74 -19.24
C TYR A 440 -24.75 1.43 -20.21
N ASP A 441 -24.81 0.19 -20.70
CA ASP A 441 -25.74 -0.32 -21.74
C ASP A 441 -25.73 0.44 -23.09
N GLN A 442 -24.86 1.43 -23.32
CA GLN A 442 -24.85 2.20 -24.55
C GLN A 442 -23.50 2.86 -24.88
N THR A 443 -22.99 2.60 -26.09
CA THR A 443 -21.96 3.42 -26.74
C THR A 443 -22.60 4.63 -27.44
N VAL A 444 -22.04 5.82 -27.27
CA VAL A 444 -22.37 7.01 -28.07
C VAL A 444 -21.75 6.87 -29.46
N THR A 445 -22.41 7.39 -30.51
CA THR A 445 -21.93 7.22 -31.91
C THR A 445 -22.02 8.48 -32.78
N ARG A 446 -22.43 9.60 -32.20
CA ARG A 446 -22.51 10.94 -32.81
C ARG A 446 -22.42 11.99 -31.71
N GLY A 447 -21.81 13.14 -31.99
CA GLY A 447 -21.64 14.20 -30.98
C GLY A 447 -20.66 13.77 -29.88
N THR A 448 -19.63 13.00 -30.22
CA THR A 448 -18.63 12.54 -29.27
C THR A 448 -17.68 13.66 -28.84
N ASP A 449 -17.62 14.74 -29.64
CA ASP A 449 -17.11 16.07 -29.32
C ASP A 449 -17.90 16.80 -28.20
N GLN A 450 -19.03 16.27 -27.75
CA GLN A 450 -19.75 16.73 -26.55
C GLN A 450 -19.43 15.87 -25.31
N ILE A 451 -18.56 14.87 -25.40
CA ILE A 451 -18.13 14.03 -24.27
C ILE A 451 -16.87 14.66 -23.66
N LEU A 452 -16.98 15.16 -22.44
CA LEU A 452 -15.87 15.84 -21.74
C LEU A 452 -14.76 14.85 -21.35
N GLY A 453 -15.14 13.61 -21.02
CA GLY A 453 -14.22 12.57 -20.58
C GLY A 453 -14.87 11.60 -19.59
N ALA A 454 -14.10 11.11 -18.62
CA ALA A 454 -14.57 10.12 -17.66
C ALA A 454 -13.87 10.21 -16.30
N ARG A 455 -14.57 9.78 -15.24
CA ARG A 455 -14.04 9.69 -13.88
C ARG A 455 -14.47 8.41 -13.18
N MET A 456 -13.63 7.92 -12.27
CA MET A 456 -14.05 6.92 -11.27
C MET A 456 -14.66 7.60 -10.05
N SER A 457 -15.52 6.90 -9.30
CA SER A 457 -16.21 7.48 -8.14
C SER A 457 -16.04 6.63 -6.89
N ILE A 458 -15.86 7.27 -5.74
CA ILE A 458 -15.57 6.61 -4.46
C ILE A 458 -16.66 6.97 -3.45
N TRP A 459 -17.45 5.97 -3.06
CA TRP A 459 -18.62 6.12 -2.18
C TRP A 459 -18.41 5.42 -0.82
N PRO A 460 -18.83 6.06 0.29
CA PRO A 460 -18.50 5.59 1.65
C PRO A 460 -19.35 4.41 2.17
N ASP A 461 -20.42 4.04 1.48
CA ASP A 461 -21.66 3.41 1.97
C ASP A 461 -21.56 2.16 2.88
N GLY A 462 -22.18 1.04 2.47
CA GLY A 462 -22.50 -0.14 3.30
C GLY A 462 -21.32 -1.01 3.74
N GLY A 463 -20.10 -0.48 3.66
CA GLY A 463 -18.89 -1.09 4.19
C GLY A 463 -18.09 -0.20 5.13
N THR A 464 -18.58 0.98 5.48
CA THR A 464 -18.15 1.61 6.74
C THR A 464 -18.99 1.01 7.88
N PRO A 465 -18.45 0.65 9.06
CA PRO A 465 -17.07 0.76 9.57
C PRO A 465 -16.24 -0.55 9.46
N SER A 466 -16.29 -1.27 8.34
CA SER A 466 -15.39 -2.42 8.08
C SER A 466 -14.17 -2.05 7.22
N GLU A 467 -14.28 -1.06 6.34
CA GLU A 467 -13.19 -0.53 5.50
C GLU A 467 -12.78 0.90 5.92
N ALA A 468 -11.47 1.15 6.03
CA ALA A 468 -10.91 2.48 6.32
C ALA A 468 -10.42 3.16 5.03
N GLU A 469 -10.25 4.48 5.05
CA GLU A 469 -9.79 5.25 3.89
C GLU A 469 -8.47 4.73 3.31
N ASN A 470 -7.46 4.38 4.12
CA ASN A 470 -6.20 3.80 3.63
C ASN A 470 -6.40 2.48 2.88
N THR A 471 -7.40 1.67 3.26
CA THR A 471 -7.74 0.43 2.53
C THR A 471 -8.36 0.76 1.18
N THR A 472 -9.23 1.78 1.11
CA THR A 472 -9.78 2.27 -0.15
C THR A 472 -8.68 2.85 -1.05
N GLU A 473 -7.75 3.62 -0.48
CA GLU A 473 -6.56 4.20 -1.14
C GLU A 473 -5.62 3.15 -1.74
N ALA A 474 -5.48 2.01 -1.05
CA ALA A 474 -4.76 0.84 -1.57
C ALA A 474 -5.49 0.23 -2.77
N ARG A 475 -6.82 0.04 -2.67
CA ARG A 475 -7.67 -0.50 -3.75
C ARG A 475 -7.74 0.42 -4.98
N MET A 476 -7.56 1.73 -4.81
CA MET A 476 -7.61 2.74 -5.88
C MET A 476 -6.42 2.69 -6.84
N PHE A 477 -5.33 2.00 -6.49
CA PHE A 477 -4.11 1.94 -7.29
C PHE A 477 -4.39 1.64 -8.77
N GLU A 478 -4.97 0.48 -9.06
CA GLU A 478 -5.22 -0.01 -10.42
C GLU A 478 -6.30 0.79 -11.18
N PRO A 479 -7.49 1.11 -10.59
CA PRO A 479 -8.50 1.90 -11.28
C PRO A 479 -8.02 3.29 -11.73
N LEU A 480 -7.16 3.95 -10.96
CA LEU A 480 -6.59 5.25 -11.33
C LEU A 480 -5.71 5.16 -12.60
N ARG A 481 -4.83 4.15 -12.70
CA ARG A 481 -4.01 3.92 -13.92
C ARG A 481 -4.89 3.59 -15.13
N PHE A 482 -5.94 2.80 -14.91
CA PHE A 482 -6.90 2.47 -15.98
C PHE A 482 -7.65 3.70 -16.50
N VAL A 483 -8.20 4.55 -15.62
CA VAL A 483 -8.88 5.79 -16.02
C VAL A 483 -7.92 6.75 -16.72
N ALA A 484 -6.69 6.91 -16.20
CA ALA A 484 -5.65 7.74 -16.82
C ALA A 484 -5.35 7.31 -18.26
N GLN A 485 -5.04 6.03 -18.49
CA GLN A 485 -4.80 5.52 -19.84
C GLN A 485 -6.02 5.72 -20.77
N ALA A 486 -7.21 5.37 -20.28
CA ALA A 486 -8.42 5.36 -21.10
C ALA A 486 -8.97 6.77 -21.41
N THR A 487 -8.54 7.81 -20.70
CA THR A 487 -8.96 9.20 -20.91
C THR A 487 -7.88 10.10 -21.51
N TRP A 488 -6.59 9.78 -21.32
CA TRP A 488 -5.52 10.53 -21.97
C TRP A 488 -5.24 10.03 -23.38
N SER A 489 -4.87 8.75 -23.56
CA SER A 489 -4.54 8.21 -24.91
C SER A 489 -5.73 7.52 -25.59
N ALA A 490 -6.80 7.18 -24.84
CA ALA A 490 -7.93 6.34 -25.27
C ALA A 490 -7.57 4.96 -25.86
N SER A 491 -6.29 4.56 -25.74
CA SER A 491 -5.67 3.47 -26.48
C SER A 491 -5.31 2.28 -25.60
N ARG A 492 -4.82 1.21 -26.26
CA ARG A 492 -4.45 -0.08 -25.64
C ARG A 492 -3.08 -0.53 -26.17
N PRO A 493 -1.97 0.03 -25.66
CA PRO A 493 -0.64 -0.35 -26.12
C PRO A 493 -0.22 -1.72 -25.62
N TRP A 494 -0.59 -2.09 -24.39
CA TRP A 494 -0.42 -3.43 -23.83
C TRP A 494 -1.42 -4.40 -24.48
N ALA A 495 -0.95 -5.56 -24.94
CA ALA A 495 -1.78 -6.57 -25.60
C ALA A 495 -2.67 -7.33 -24.60
N THR A 496 -2.24 -7.44 -23.34
CA THR A 496 -3.04 -7.99 -22.23
C THR A 496 -3.08 -7.06 -21.02
N PHE A 497 -4.07 -7.26 -20.15
CA PHE A 497 -4.12 -6.56 -18.87
C PHE A 497 -3.00 -6.99 -17.90
N ALA A 498 -2.43 -8.20 -18.09
CA ALA A 498 -1.32 -8.67 -17.27
C ALA A 498 -0.02 -7.88 -17.56
N GLU A 499 0.24 -7.55 -18.83
CA GLU A 499 1.31 -6.63 -19.23
C GLU A 499 1.08 -5.23 -18.65
N PHE A 500 -0.14 -4.67 -18.82
CA PHE A 500 -0.47 -3.36 -18.26
C PHE A 500 -0.28 -3.34 -16.73
N ARG A 501 -0.69 -4.40 -16.03
CA ARG A 501 -0.52 -4.52 -14.57
C ARG A 501 0.96 -4.60 -14.17
N ALA A 502 1.78 -5.34 -14.90
CA ALA A 502 3.22 -5.39 -14.64
C ALA A 502 3.83 -3.99 -14.72
N ASP A 503 3.48 -3.21 -15.74
CA ASP A 503 3.97 -1.83 -15.89
C ASP A 503 3.41 -0.89 -14.80
N MET A 504 2.16 -1.09 -14.32
CA MET A 504 1.67 -0.37 -13.14
C MET A 504 2.56 -0.65 -11.92
N ASP A 505 2.92 -1.91 -11.68
CA ASP A 505 3.72 -2.33 -10.53
C ASP A 505 5.20 -1.91 -10.65
N THR A 506 5.74 -1.80 -11.86
CA THR A 506 7.09 -1.28 -12.14
C THR A 506 7.17 0.24 -12.05
N ILE A 507 6.13 0.98 -12.46
CA ILE A 507 6.08 2.46 -12.33
C ILE A 507 5.74 2.89 -10.89
N GLY A 508 4.98 2.08 -10.15
CA GLY A 508 4.63 2.35 -8.76
C GLY A 508 3.65 3.52 -8.59
N ARG A 509 3.89 4.36 -7.58
CA ARG A 509 3.06 5.50 -7.17
C ARG A 509 3.83 6.82 -7.25
N ALA A 510 3.14 7.95 -7.09
CA ALA A 510 3.78 9.26 -6.96
C ALA A 510 4.92 9.23 -5.89
N PRO A 511 6.12 9.79 -6.15
CA PRO A 511 7.31 9.59 -5.30
C PRO A 511 7.13 9.90 -3.81
N LEU A 512 6.32 10.91 -3.47
CA LEU A 512 6.10 11.36 -2.09
C LEU A 512 5.14 10.45 -1.28
N TRP A 513 4.61 9.39 -1.88
CA TRP A 513 3.58 8.53 -1.28
C TRP A 513 4.05 7.80 0.00
N ASP A 514 5.27 7.25 -0.01
CA ASP A 514 5.81 6.45 1.10
C ASP A 514 6.53 7.28 2.18
N GLU A 515 6.84 8.56 1.89
CA GLU A 515 7.37 9.54 2.86
C GLU A 515 6.37 9.84 4.01
N VAL A 516 5.10 9.49 3.84
CA VAL A 516 4.05 9.73 4.84
C VAL A 516 4.13 8.70 5.96
N GLN A 517 4.70 9.10 7.11
CA GLN A 517 4.83 8.27 8.32
C GLN A 517 3.48 7.95 8.99
N ARG A 518 2.67 7.07 8.39
CA ARG A 518 1.33 6.66 8.87
C ARG A 518 1.35 5.97 10.25
N GLN A 519 2.46 5.29 10.58
CA GLN A 519 2.67 4.53 11.81
C GLN A 519 4.00 4.93 12.51
N PRO A 520 4.06 6.10 13.17
CA PRO A 520 5.31 6.65 13.75
C PRO A 520 5.86 5.88 14.96
N LEU A 521 5.06 5.04 15.61
CA LEU A 521 5.48 4.11 16.67
C LEU A 521 5.62 2.68 16.11
N PRO A 522 6.54 1.85 16.64
CA PRO A 522 6.48 0.42 16.45
C PRO A 522 5.36 -0.21 17.27
N ASP A 523 5.22 -1.53 17.16
CA ASP A 523 4.48 -2.32 18.12
C ASP A 523 5.18 -2.26 19.49
N GLY A 524 4.41 -2.14 20.56
CA GLY A 524 4.98 -1.96 21.89
C GLY A 524 3.98 -1.44 22.92
N THR A 525 4.46 -1.24 24.14
CA THR A 525 3.63 -0.83 25.28
C THR A 525 3.96 0.60 25.68
N PHE A 526 2.95 1.49 25.63
CA PHE A 526 3.10 2.92 25.85
C PHE A 526 2.00 3.49 26.76
N THR A 527 2.37 4.43 27.62
CA THR A 527 1.43 5.25 28.39
C THR A 527 1.16 6.56 27.66
N LEU A 528 -0.11 6.85 27.40
CA LEU A 528 -0.54 8.13 26.84
C LEU A 528 -0.73 9.17 27.96
N THR A 529 -0.13 10.36 27.80
CA THR A 529 -0.25 11.47 28.74
C THR A 529 -0.65 12.77 28.04
N GLY A 530 -1.48 13.60 28.67
CA GLY A 530 -1.80 14.93 28.14
C GLY A 530 -0.56 15.82 28.16
N ALA A 531 -0.13 16.35 27.01
CA ALA A 531 1.17 17.01 26.88
C ALA A 531 1.36 18.24 27.79
N ALA A 532 0.25 18.88 28.21
CA ALA A 532 0.20 19.99 29.15
C ALA A 532 0.39 19.58 30.64
N GLY A 533 0.59 18.29 30.93
CA GLY A 533 0.75 17.78 32.30
C GLY A 533 -0.57 17.41 32.99
N GLU A 534 -1.61 17.10 32.21
CA GLU A 534 -2.99 16.85 32.68
C GLU A 534 -3.22 15.43 33.23
N GLY A 535 -2.17 14.60 33.31
CA GLY A 535 -2.23 13.20 33.73
C GLY A 535 -2.10 12.20 32.58
N ALA A 536 -2.23 10.92 32.92
CA ALA A 536 -2.16 9.77 32.02
C ALA A 536 -3.56 9.18 31.75
N LEU A 537 -3.75 8.60 30.56
CA LEU A 537 -5.02 8.03 30.13
C LEU A 537 -5.43 6.82 31.00
N ALA A 538 -6.67 6.82 31.46
CA ALA A 538 -7.21 5.81 32.38
C ALA A 538 -8.69 5.53 32.13
N ALA A 539 -9.15 4.36 32.55
CA ALA A 539 -10.59 4.04 32.62
C ALA A 539 -11.23 4.76 33.82
N GLY A 540 -12.33 5.48 33.57
CA GLY A 540 -13.16 6.10 34.59
C GLY A 540 -14.16 5.13 35.22
N GLU A 541 -14.79 5.53 36.33
CA GLU A 541 -15.72 4.70 37.10
C GLU A 541 -16.99 4.29 36.33
N ASP A 542 -17.33 4.97 35.24
CA ASP A 542 -18.46 4.68 34.35
C ASP A 542 -18.07 3.93 33.06
N GLY A 543 -16.78 3.61 32.87
CA GLY A 543 -16.25 2.91 31.70
C GLY A 543 -15.85 3.82 30.52
N GLY A 544 -16.14 5.13 30.58
CA GLY A 544 -15.55 6.12 29.68
C GLY A 544 -14.10 6.44 30.07
N LEU A 545 -13.34 7.06 29.17
CA LEU A 545 -11.94 7.42 29.44
C LEU A 545 -11.77 8.82 30.06
N VAL A 546 -10.77 8.91 30.94
CA VAL A 546 -10.40 10.12 31.70
C VAL A 546 -8.88 10.23 31.81
N LEU A 547 -8.38 11.35 32.34
CA LEU A 547 -6.97 11.47 32.76
C LEU A 547 -6.83 11.29 34.28
N SER A 548 -5.72 10.68 34.71
CA SER A 548 -5.37 10.50 36.13
C SER A 548 -3.86 10.40 36.36
N ASP A 549 -3.41 10.57 37.60
CA ASP A 549 -2.01 10.33 38.01
C ASP A 549 -1.59 8.84 37.94
N ALA A 550 -2.53 7.93 37.67
CA ALA A 550 -2.36 6.48 37.72
C ALA A 550 -2.81 5.78 36.42
N GLY A 551 -2.64 6.46 35.28
CA GLY A 551 -2.97 5.91 33.96
C GLY A 551 -2.16 4.66 33.60
N ALA A 552 -2.78 3.79 32.82
CA ALA A 552 -2.26 2.46 32.52
C ALA A 552 -1.41 2.43 31.24
N PRO A 553 -0.42 1.51 31.16
CA PRO A 553 0.21 1.19 29.89
C PRO A 553 -0.79 0.56 28.92
N LEU A 554 -0.69 0.92 27.65
CA LEU A 554 -1.51 0.39 26.55
C LEU A 554 -0.58 -0.25 25.50
N ALA A 555 -0.93 -1.45 25.04
CA ALA A 555 -0.26 -2.09 23.92
C ALA A 555 -0.77 -1.51 22.59
N PHE A 556 0.15 -1.10 21.72
CA PHE A 556 -0.10 -0.65 20.37
C PHE A 556 0.33 -1.75 19.40
N THR A 557 -0.51 -2.06 18.43
CA THR A 557 -0.24 -3.05 17.37
C THR A 557 -0.63 -2.47 16.02
N ARG A 558 0.34 -2.36 15.12
CA ARG A 558 0.20 -1.90 13.74
C ARG A 558 -0.77 -2.80 12.97
N THR A 559 -1.53 -2.18 12.08
CA THR A 559 -2.42 -2.84 11.13
C THR A 559 -1.88 -2.66 9.71
N ALA A 560 -2.15 -3.61 8.80
CA ALA A 560 -1.63 -3.56 7.43
C ALA A 560 -2.08 -2.32 6.63
N ASP A 561 -3.20 -1.69 7.01
CA ASP A 561 -3.73 -0.45 6.43
C ASP A 561 -3.28 0.82 7.17
N GLY A 562 -2.16 0.81 7.90
CA GLY A 562 -1.53 2.05 8.38
C GLY A 562 -2.13 2.68 9.64
N TYR A 563 -2.87 1.93 10.45
CA TYR A 563 -3.40 2.35 11.76
C TYR A 563 -2.87 1.47 12.90
N TYR A 564 -3.27 1.76 14.14
CA TYR A 564 -3.05 0.91 15.32
C TYR A 564 -4.35 0.34 15.87
N THR A 565 -4.31 -0.92 16.28
CA THR A 565 -5.14 -1.40 17.39
C THR A 565 -4.47 -0.99 18.69
N ILE A 566 -5.23 -0.45 19.65
CA ILE A 566 -4.70 -0.05 20.97
C ILE A 566 -5.45 -0.86 22.03
N ARG A 567 -4.73 -1.58 22.92
CA ARG A 567 -5.29 -2.56 23.87
C ARG A 567 -4.79 -2.29 25.30
N SER A 568 -5.65 -2.43 26.29
CA SER A 568 -5.30 -2.32 27.72
C SER A 568 -4.65 -3.59 28.26
N THR A 569 -4.06 -3.49 29.46
CA THR A 569 -3.56 -4.64 30.25
C THR A 569 -4.58 -5.75 30.46
N ASP A 570 -5.86 -5.41 30.41
CA ASP A 570 -6.98 -6.30 30.73
C ASP A 570 -7.56 -6.96 29.46
N GLY A 571 -6.89 -6.80 28.31
CA GLY A 571 -7.26 -7.41 27.03
C GLY A 571 -8.37 -6.67 26.26
N LEU A 572 -8.79 -5.49 26.72
CA LEU A 572 -9.83 -4.68 26.06
C LEU A 572 -9.21 -3.69 25.07
N CYS A 573 -9.82 -3.51 23.91
CA CYS A 573 -9.38 -2.55 22.90
C CYS A 573 -10.05 -1.18 23.07
N LEU A 574 -9.30 -0.13 22.72
CA LEU A 574 -9.75 1.24 22.61
C LEU A 574 -10.78 1.35 21.48
N ASP A 575 -11.99 1.78 21.81
CA ASP A 575 -13.18 1.68 20.98
C ASP A 575 -13.97 2.99 20.99
N LEU A 576 -14.33 3.48 19.81
CA LEU A 576 -15.25 4.60 19.70
C LEU A 576 -16.66 4.15 20.10
N ALA A 577 -17.28 4.87 21.03
CA ALA A 577 -18.62 4.52 21.50
C ALA A 577 -19.66 4.67 20.37
N ARG A 578 -20.72 3.85 20.44
CA ARG A 578 -21.80 3.77 19.44
C ARG A 578 -23.13 4.21 20.05
N ASP A 579 -23.04 5.16 20.97
CA ASP A 579 -24.12 5.96 21.50
C ASP A 579 -24.07 7.35 20.84
N GLY A 580 -25.23 8.01 20.76
CA GLY A 580 -25.37 9.25 19.98
C GLY A 580 -25.79 9.01 18.53
N THR A 581 -25.52 10.00 17.67
CA THR A 581 -25.93 9.97 16.25
C THR A 581 -24.99 9.15 15.39
N MET A 582 -25.56 8.14 14.73
CA MET A 582 -24.89 7.24 13.80
C MET A 582 -25.28 7.60 12.35
N ARG A 583 -24.31 7.69 11.45
CA ARG A 583 -24.52 7.80 9.99
C ARG A 583 -23.53 6.86 9.28
N LEU A 584 -23.98 6.08 8.30
CA LEU A 584 -23.19 4.99 7.66
C LEU A 584 -22.48 4.08 8.69
N ASP A 585 -23.19 3.75 9.78
CA ASP A 585 -22.70 3.01 10.96
C ASP A 585 -21.40 3.58 11.61
N VAL A 586 -21.05 4.83 11.32
CA VAL A 586 -20.06 5.65 12.04
C VAL A 586 -20.76 6.54 13.08
N PRO A 587 -20.24 6.62 14.32
CA PRO A 587 -20.58 7.67 15.27
C PRO A 587 -20.05 9.02 14.74
N VAL A 588 -20.95 9.88 14.26
CA VAL A 588 -20.60 11.23 13.77
C VAL A 588 -20.79 12.32 14.83
N GLU A 589 -21.31 11.96 16.00
CA GLU A 589 -21.54 12.89 17.10
C GLU A 589 -20.25 13.53 17.62
N ILE A 590 -20.16 14.86 17.53
CA ILE A 590 -19.09 15.64 18.18
C ILE A 590 -19.21 15.44 19.69
N GLY A 591 -18.10 15.14 20.37
CA GLY A 591 -18.13 14.77 21.78
C GLY A 591 -18.72 13.38 22.04
N ALA A 592 -18.59 12.44 21.10
CA ALA A 592 -18.77 11.01 21.35
C ALA A 592 -17.70 10.50 22.35
N ASP A 593 -18.10 9.67 23.30
CA ASP A 593 -17.19 9.09 24.30
C ASP A 593 -16.25 8.04 23.67
N ILE A 594 -15.07 7.89 24.25
CA ILE A 594 -14.13 6.81 23.92
C ILE A 594 -13.99 5.91 25.15
N ARG A 595 -13.97 4.58 24.91
CA ARG A 595 -14.06 3.56 25.95
C ARG A 595 -13.14 2.38 25.68
N LEU A 596 -13.07 1.46 26.64
CA LEU A 596 -12.47 0.13 26.46
C LEU A 596 -13.59 -0.90 26.23
N SER A 597 -13.44 -1.77 25.23
CA SER A 597 -14.40 -2.83 24.90
C SER A 597 -13.72 -4.13 24.46
N THR A 598 -14.48 -5.19 24.20
CA THR A 598 -13.95 -6.40 23.56
C THR A 598 -13.31 -6.04 22.20
N CYS A 599 -12.12 -6.56 21.93
CA CYS A 599 -11.42 -6.35 20.66
C CYS A 599 -12.18 -6.98 19.49
N ALA A 600 -12.27 -6.25 18.37
CA ALA A 600 -12.95 -6.68 17.15
C ALA A 600 -12.35 -6.02 15.90
N THR A 601 -12.40 -6.70 14.76
CA THR A 601 -11.94 -6.19 13.47
C THR A 601 -12.91 -5.14 12.92
N THR A 602 -12.73 -3.87 13.31
CA THR A 602 -13.54 -2.73 12.85
C THR A 602 -12.70 -1.45 12.85
N THR A 603 -13.00 -0.52 11.95
CA THR A 603 -12.31 0.79 11.90
C THR A 603 -12.55 1.64 13.15
N LEU A 604 -13.63 1.37 13.90
CA LEU A 604 -13.93 2.03 15.17
C LEU A 604 -12.93 1.68 16.30
N GLN A 605 -12.10 0.66 16.12
CA GLN A 605 -10.97 0.30 17.00
C GLN A 605 -9.60 0.54 16.35
N LYS A 606 -9.56 1.17 15.17
CA LYS A 606 -8.33 1.58 14.48
C LYS A 606 -8.05 3.07 14.72
N TRP A 607 -6.82 3.36 15.12
CA TRP A 607 -6.39 4.69 15.52
C TRP A 607 -5.12 5.10 14.77
N GLN A 608 -5.06 6.32 14.23
CA GLN A 608 -3.86 6.89 13.62
C GLN A 608 -3.16 7.82 14.61
N LEU A 609 -1.83 7.83 14.60
CA LEU A 609 -1.02 8.83 15.33
C LEU A 609 -0.38 9.77 14.31
N ARG A 610 -0.62 11.07 14.46
CA ARG A 610 -0.03 12.12 13.61
C ARG A 610 0.94 12.95 14.45
N LYS A 611 2.22 12.97 14.07
CA LYS A 611 3.29 13.68 14.82
C LYS A 611 3.10 15.19 14.72
N VAL A 612 3.29 15.90 15.83
CA VAL A 612 3.15 17.35 15.95
C VAL A 612 4.18 17.91 16.94
N ASP A 613 4.36 19.23 16.96
CA ASP A 613 5.24 19.88 17.94
C ASP A 613 4.88 19.49 19.38
N GLY A 614 5.84 18.87 20.07
CA GLY A 614 5.70 18.45 21.47
C GLY A 614 4.94 17.13 21.71
N GLY A 615 4.56 16.38 20.68
CA GLY A 615 3.95 15.05 20.84
C GLY A 615 3.24 14.50 19.59
N TYR A 616 2.08 13.90 19.81
CA TYR A 616 1.23 13.31 18.76
C TYR A 616 -0.22 13.74 18.95
N THR A 617 -0.97 13.90 17.85
CA THR A 617 -2.44 13.83 17.91
C THR A 617 -2.88 12.40 17.55
N ILE A 618 -4.04 11.99 18.05
CA ILE A 618 -4.60 10.65 17.81
C ILE A 618 -5.96 10.83 17.13
N VAL A 619 -6.25 10.05 16.09
CA VAL A 619 -7.46 10.15 15.25
C VAL A 619 -8.08 8.76 15.08
N ASN A 620 -9.41 8.65 15.03
CA ASN A 620 -10.09 7.38 14.73
C ASN A 620 -10.25 7.18 13.21
N ALA A 621 -9.96 5.98 12.71
CA ALA A 621 -9.99 5.68 11.27
C ALA A 621 -11.40 5.72 10.63
N ALA A 622 -12.47 5.61 11.43
CA ALA A 622 -13.84 5.65 10.94
C ALA A 622 -14.42 7.07 10.86
N SER A 623 -14.20 7.87 11.91
CA SER A 623 -14.83 9.19 12.06
C SER A 623 -13.92 10.37 11.73
N GLN A 624 -12.60 10.16 11.66
CA GLN A 624 -11.54 11.17 11.48
C GLN A 624 -11.52 12.32 12.51
N GLN A 625 -12.33 12.24 13.58
CA GLN A 625 -12.22 13.18 14.70
C GLN A 625 -11.02 12.86 15.61
N PHE A 626 -10.51 13.89 16.27
CA PHE A 626 -9.35 13.83 17.16
C PHE A 626 -9.74 13.36 18.56
N VAL A 627 -8.89 12.53 19.18
CA VAL A 627 -9.00 12.13 20.59
C VAL A 627 -8.59 13.31 21.46
N SER A 628 -9.56 13.91 22.14
CA SER A 628 -9.41 15.18 22.84
C SER A 628 -9.94 15.11 24.27
N VAL A 629 -9.27 15.86 25.15
CA VAL A 629 -9.77 16.14 26.50
C VAL A 629 -10.79 17.27 26.38
N SER A 630 -12.04 16.97 26.71
CA SER A 630 -13.12 17.95 26.76
C SER A 630 -12.80 19.11 27.72
N ARG A 631 -12.94 20.34 27.24
CA ARG A 631 -12.81 21.58 28.03
C ARG A 631 -13.89 22.55 27.60
N SER A 632 -14.91 22.77 28.44
CA SER A 632 -16.06 23.65 28.16
C SER A 632 -16.78 23.38 26.83
N LEU A 633 -16.95 22.10 26.49
CA LEU A 633 -17.68 21.64 25.30
C LEU A 633 -19.21 21.82 25.52
N VAL A 634 -19.67 23.03 25.27
CA VAL A 634 -21.08 23.46 25.25
C VAL A 634 -21.48 23.69 23.79
N ASP A 635 -22.79 23.74 23.50
CA ASP A 635 -23.32 24.07 22.17
C ASP A 635 -22.91 23.12 21.03
N VAL A 636 -22.66 21.86 21.38
CA VAL A 636 -22.49 20.73 20.44
C VAL A 636 -23.79 20.52 19.65
N PRO A 637 -23.79 20.69 18.31
CA PRO A 637 -25.00 20.63 17.49
C PRO A 637 -25.29 19.20 17.01
N VAL A 638 -26.07 18.42 17.76
CA VAL A 638 -26.48 17.06 17.33
C VAL A 638 -27.93 16.74 17.77
N ALA A 639 -28.78 16.44 16.79
CA ALA A 639 -30.04 15.69 16.85
C ALA A 639 -30.98 15.84 18.08
N ARG A 640 -31.80 16.91 18.05
CA ARG A 640 -33.14 17.10 18.68
C ARG A 640 -33.21 17.65 20.12
N GLU A 641 -33.91 18.79 20.25
CA GLU A 641 -34.28 19.52 21.48
C GLU A 641 -33.21 19.63 22.58
N GLY A 642 -32.04 20.13 22.20
CA GLY A 642 -31.07 20.69 23.14
C GLY A 642 -29.64 20.60 22.63
N PHE A 643 -28.84 21.62 22.93
CA PHE A 643 -27.40 21.53 22.80
C PHE A 643 -26.83 20.55 23.84
N LYS A 644 -25.99 19.61 23.40
CA LYS A 644 -25.30 18.70 24.31
C LYS A 644 -24.16 19.46 25.01
N THR A 645 -24.09 19.34 26.34
CA THR A 645 -22.90 19.74 27.12
C THR A 645 -22.13 18.47 27.49
N VAL A 646 -20.85 18.40 27.12
CA VAL A 646 -19.93 17.36 27.60
C VAL A 646 -19.20 17.90 28.83
N ALA A 647 -19.09 17.08 29.87
CA ALA A 647 -18.44 17.48 31.12
C ALA A 647 -16.90 17.50 30.98
N ASP A 648 -16.26 18.59 31.41
CA ASP A 648 -14.81 18.78 31.34
C ASP A 648 -14.02 17.60 31.94
N GLY A 649 -12.92 17.23 31.26
CA GLY A 649 -12.02 16.15 31.67
C GLY A 649 -12.38 14.76 31.13
N ARG A 650 -13.52 14.59 30.45
CA ARG A 650 -13.81 13.40 29.62
C ARG A 650 -12.88 13.35 28.42
N VAL A 651 -12.42 12.14 28.05
CA VAL A 651 -11.70 11.90 26.79
C VAL A 651 -12.71 11.45 25.73
N VAL A 652 -12.92 12.32 24.75
CA VAL A 652 -13.97 12.25 23.73
C VAL A 652 -13.38 12.50 22.35
N GLN A 653 -14.21 12.42 21.32
CA GLN A 653 -13.84 12.92 19.99
C GLN A 653 -14.24 14.38 19.74
N THR A 654 -13.38 15.13 19.04
CA THR A 654 -13.70 16.47 18.53
C THR A 654 -13.17 16.69 17.10
N PRO A 655 -13.83 17.53 16.28
CA PRO A 655 -13.23 18.11 15.08
C PRO A 655 -11.99 18.96 15.42
N GLY A 656 -11.13 19.18 14.42
CA GLY A 656 -9.81 19.77 14.64
C GLY A 656 -9.80 21.22 15.12
N ASP A 657 -10.81 21.99 14.74
CA ASP A 657 -11.02 23.41 15.05
C ASP A 657 -11.67 23.64 16.43
N TRP A 658 -12.30 22.61 17.02
CA TRP A 658 -12.75 22.60 18.41
C TRP A 658 -11.59 22.38 19.41
N GLY A 659 -10.36 22.24 18.89
CA GLY A 659 -9.15 21.95 19.64
C GLY A 659 -8.79 20.46 19.61
N LYS A 660 -7.48 20.21 19.55
CA LYS A 660 -6.87 18.87 19.52
C LYS A 660 -6.04 18.70 20.79
N THR A 661 -6.18 17.58 21.51
CA THR A 661 -5.19 17.26 22.55
C THR A 661 -3.91 16.75 21.91
N VAL A 662 -2.78 17.38 22.26
CA VAL A 662 -1.45 16.80 22.01
C VAL A 662 -1.14 15.81 23.13
N TRP A 663 -0.83 14.59 22.73
CA TRP A 663 -0.50 13.46 23.58
C TRP A 663 1.01 13.22 23.59
N LYS A 664 1.60 13.12 24.77
CA LYS A 664 2.94 12.58 24.97
C LYS A 664 2.81 11.08 25.16
N VAL A 665 3.42 10.34 24.23
CA VAL A 665 3.58 8.89 24.31
C VAL A 665 4.85 8.62 25.11
N VAL A 666 4.74 7.84 26.18
CA VAL A 666 5.87 7.48 27.06
C VAL A 666 6.00 5.96 27.12
N GLY A 667 7.21 5.43 26.92
CA GLY A 667 7.49 4.00 27.01
C GLY A 667 8.99 3.71 27.06
N ASP A 668 9.36 2.45 26.89
CA ASP A 668 10.77 2.04 26.72
C ASP A 668 11.27 2.37 25.31
N VAL A 669 12.59 2.29 25.08
CA VAL A 669 13.19 2.64 23.78
C VAL A 669 12.70 1.69 22.69
N ALA A 670 12.21 2.28 21.60
CA ALA A 670 11.61 1.62 20.46
C ALA A 670 12.65 1.35 19.36
N MET A 671 12.50 0.26 18.60
CA MET A 671 13.46 -0.15 17.57
C MET A 671 12.80 -0.98 16.47
N THR A 672 13.03 -0.61 15.21
CA THR A 672 12.49 -1.29 14.00
C THR A 672 13.54 -1.38 12.92
N ALA A 673 13.55 -2.47 12.17
CA ALA A 673 14.33 -2.61 10.95
C ALA A 673 13.43 -2.55 9.71
N THR A 674 13.90 -1.84 8.69
CA THR A 674 13.22 -1.64 7.40
C THR A 674 14.17 -2.00 6.26
N PRO A 675 13.79 -2.86 5.31
CA PRO A 675 12.57 -3.66 5.30
C PRO A 675 12.60 -4.76 6.38
N THR A 676 11.44 -5.18 6.86
CA THR A 676 11.31 -6.27 7.85
C THR A 676 11.64 -7.65 7.27
N ALA A 677 11.61 -7.77 5.94
CA ALA A 677 11.99 -8.98 5.20
C ALA A 677 12.79 -8.63 3.94
N LEU A 678 13.78 -9.48 3.60
CA LEU A 678 14.60 -9.38 2.39
C LEU A 678 14.56 -10.67 1.57
N SER A 679 14.74 -10.53 0.25
CA SER A 679 14.76 -11.66 -0.68
C SER A 679 16.04 -12.49 -0.53
N ALA A 680 15.91 -13.80 -0.26
CA ALA A 680 17.03 -14.68 0.07
C ALA A 680 17.74 -15.25 -1.18
N VAL A 681 18.25 -14.37 -2.04
CA VAL A 681 18.91 -14.77 -3.30
C VAL A 681 20.41 -15.02 -3.08
N PRO A 682 20.94 -16.20 -3.46
CA PRO A 682 22.37 -16.50 -3.49
C PRO A 682 23.25 -15.40 -4.12
N GLY A 683 24.22 -14.89 -3.36
CA GLY A 683 25.23 -13.94 -3.85
C GLY A 683 24.78 -12.47 -3.97
N THR A 684 23.55 -12.13 -3.56
CA THR A 684 23.06 -10.74 -3.52
C THR A 684 23.40 -10.03 -2.20
N SER A 685 23.13 -8.72 -2.17
CA SER A 685 23.01 -7.95 -0.93
C SER A 685 21.67 -7.25 -0.83
N GLY A 686 21.27 -6.91 0.40
CA GLY A 686 20.09 -6.08 0.67
C GLY A 686 20.35 -5.15 1.84
N ASP A 687 19.92 -3.90 1.70
CA ASP A 687 20.12 -2.86 2.70
C ASP A 687 19.03 -2.90 3.78
N VAL A 688 19.38 -2.50 5.00
CA VAL A 688 18.51 -2.43 6.17
C VAL A 688 18.78 -1.16 6.95
N ALA A 689 17.78 -0.28 7.02
CA ALA A 689 17.73 0.84 7.94
C ALA A 689 17.18 0.37 9.30
N VAL A 690 17.92 0.55 10.38
CA VAL A 690 17.45 0.25 11.75
C VAL A 690 17.17 1.55 12.49
N THR A 691 15.91 1.96 12.48
CA THR A 691 15.41 3.15 13.19
C THR A 691 15.21 2.84 14.67
N VAL A 692 15.68 3.75 15.53
CA VAL A 692 15.55 3.71 16.99
C VAL A 692 14.85 4.99 17.46
N THR A 693 13.77 4.84 18.21
CA THR A 693 12.99 5.97 18.72
C THR A 693 13.07 6.03 20.23
N ASN A 694 13.58 7.13 20.79
CA ASN A 694 13.65 7.29 22.24
C ASN A 694 12.29 7.71 22.82
N MET A 695 11.49 6.73 23.26
CA MET A 695 10.19 6.98 23.90
C MET A 695 10.28 7.18 25.42
N ALA A 696 11.48 7.12 26.00
CA ALA A 696 11.69 7.28 27.44
C ALA A 696 11.70 8.77 27.86
N GLY A 697 11.40 9.04 29.12
CA GLY A 697 11.34 10.41 29.68
C GLY A 697 12.71 11.11 29.85
N SER A 698 13.78 10.61 29.26
CA SER A 698 15.16 11.07 29.42
C SER A 698 15.97 10.88 28.14
N VAL A 699 16.98 11.72 27.91
CA VAL A 699 17.91 11.59 26.76
C VAL A 699 18.61 10.23 26.79
N LEU A 700 18.69 9.57 25.63
CA LEU A 700 19.44 8.35 25.40
C LEU A 700 20.85 8.72 24.90
N GLU A 701 21.83 8.72 25.80
CA GLU A 701 23.23 9.06 25.47
C GLU A 701 24.08 7.81 25.19
N GLY A 702 24.93 7.87 24.16
CA GLY A 702 26.00 6.88 23.91
C GLY A 702 25.52 5.47 23.56
N ALA A 703 24.33 5.35 22.95
CA ALA A 703 23.80 4.07 22.49
C ALA A 703 24.44 3.61 21.17
N THR A 704 24.32 2.33 20.86
CA THR A 704 24.89 1.71 19.65
C THR A 704 23.99 0.57 19.19
N VAL A 705 23.58 0.58 17.92
CA VAL A 705 22.93 -0.58 17.30
C VAL A 705 24.02 -1.56 16.87
N ARG A 706 23.86 -2.84 17.18
CA ARG A 706 24.79 -3.90 16.75
C ARG A 706 24.06 -5.09 16.16
N VAL A 707 24.74 -5.80 15.26
CA VAL A 707 24.31 -7.11 14.78
C VAL A 707 24.62 -8.15 15.88
N ALA A 708 23.58 -8.69 16.50
CA ALA A 708 23.66 -9.69 17.56
C ALA A 708 23.70 -11.12 17.00
N SER A 709 22.97 -11.36 15.92
CA SER A 709 23.06 -12.57 15.10
C SER A 709 22.82 -12.24 13.62
N ALA A 710 23.33 -13.10 12.74
CA ALA A 710 23.12 -13.03 11.30
C ALA A 710 22.62 -14.39 10.79
N ALA A 711 21.87 -14.38 9.67
CA ALA A 711 21.39 -15.60 9.04
C ALA A 711 22.55 -16.51 8.60
N ALA A 712 22.33 -17.83 8.59
CA ALA A 712 23.38 -18.78 8.25
C ALA A 712 23.81 -18.60 6.79
N GLY A 713 25.11 -18.40 6.56
CA GLY A 713 25.66 -18.11 5.22
C GLY A 713 25.59 -16.64 4.78
N TRP A 714 25.22 -15.72 5.68
CA TRP A 714 25.23 -14.28 5.46
C TRP A 714 26.20 -13.55 6.40
N THR A 715 26.52 -12.30 6.05
CA THR A 715 27.19 -11.31 6.93
C THR A 715 26.46 -9.98 6.87
N ALA A 716 26.71 -9.10 7.85
CA ALA A 716 26.11 -7.77 7.94
C ALA A 716 27.21 -6.73 8.19
N LEU A 717 27.22 -5.63 7.44
CA LEU A 717 28.26 -4.59 7.47
C LEU A 717 27.63 -3.20 7.59
N PRO A 718 28.11 -2.31 8.50
CA PRO A 718 29.09 -2.58 9.56
C PRO A 718 28.52 -3.53 10.64
N ALA A 719 29.37 -4.09 11.51
CA ALA A 719 28.87 -4.94 12.60
C ALA A 719 28.13 -4.16 13.71
N SER A 720 28.32 -2.84 13.79
CA SER A 720 27.61 -1.94 14.68
C SER A 720 27.72 -0.48 14.23
N VAL A 721 26.70 0.33 14.55
CA VAL A 721 26.63 1.78 14.28
C VAL A 721 26.32 2.50 15.61
N PRO A 722 27.16 3.47 16.04
CA PRO A 722 26.84 4.32 17.18
C PRO A 722 25.75 5.34 16.81
N LEU A 723 24.87 5.66 17.74
CA LEU A 723 23.85 6.70 17.57
C LEU A 723 24.32 8.01 18.22
N GLU A 724 23.96 9.14 17.60
CA GLU A 724 23.99 10.44 18.29
C GLU A 724 22.97 10.47 19.45
N PRO A 725 23.14 11.34 20.47
CA PRO A 725 22.24 11.40 21.61
C PRO A 725 20.80 11.75 21.20
N LEU A 726 19.83 10.90 21.57
CA LEU A 726 18.41 11.10 21.22
C LEU A 726 17.62 11.64 22.41
N ALA A 727 17.01 12.81 22.28
CA ALA A 727 16.06 13.33 23.27
C ALA A 727 14.71 12.57 23.23
N PRO A 728 13.85 12.73 24.25
CA PRO A 728 12.52 12.11 24.26
C PRO A 728 11.67 12.51 23.04
N GLY A 729 11.28 11.53 22.23
CA GLY A 729 10.52 11.69 20.97
C GLY A 729 11.37 11.83 19.70
N GLU A 730 12.70 11.82 19.82
CA GLU A 730 13.63 11.82 18.68
C GLU A 730 13.91 10.41 18.16
N MET A 731 14.30 10.35 16.88
CA MET A 731 14.66 9.13 16.16
C MET A 731 16.11 9.23 15.71
N GLY A 732 16.84 8.11 15.79
CA GLY A 732 18.16 7.95 15.20
C GLY A 732 18.19 6.66 14.39
N GLU A 733 19.06 6.60 13.38
CA GLU A 733 19.10 5.48 12.45
C GLU A 733 20.49 4.85 12.35
N ALA A 734 20.50 3.54 12.15
CA ALA A 734 21.69 2.75 11.88
C ALA A 734 21.50 1.93 10.58
N ALA A 735 22.20 2.32 9.52
CA ALA A 735 22.16 1.60 8.24
C ALA A 735 23.13 0.40 8.23
N PHE A 736 22.69 -0.70 7.63
CA PHE A 736 23.42 -1.96 7.48
C PHE A 736 23.22 -2.54 6.07
N VAL A 737 24.27 -3.12 5.50
CA VAL A 737 24.21 -3.90 4.27
C VAL A 737 24.34 -5.38 4.63
N LEU A 738 23.38 -6.20 4.22
CA LEU A 738 23.39 -7.65 4.43
C LEU A 738 23.92 -8.33 3.16
N HIS A 739 24.97 -9.14 3.27
CA HIS A 739 25.61 -9.82 2.14
C HIS A 739 25.47 -11.35 2.25
N ASN A 740 24.98 -12.00 1.20
CA ASN A 740 24.90 -13.45 1.11
C ASN A 740 26.24 -14.04 0.65
N VAL A 741 27.05 -14.57 1.59
CA VAL A 741 28.45 -14.94 1.33
C VAL A 741 28.65 -16.37 0.84
N ASN A 742 27.69 -17.28 1.05
CA ASN A 742 27.83 -18.72 0.81
C ASN A 742 26.72 -19.31 -0.09
N SER A 743 26.11 -18.51 -0.98
CA SER A 743 24.97 -18.93 -1.82
C SER A 743 23.77 -19.49 -1.03
N ALA A 744 23.49 -18.92 0.15
CA ALA A 744 22.44 -19.42 1.04
C ALA A 744 21.04 -19.09 0.50
N SER A 745 20.24 -20.13 0.21
CA SER A 745 18.82 -20.05 -0.16
C SER A 745 17.94 -20.59 0.96
N GLY A 746 16.87 -19.87 1.31
CA GLY A 746 15.88 -20.29 2.31
C GLY A 746 15.55 -19.17 3.31
N THR A 747 14.88 -19.53 4.41
CA THR A 747 14.55 -18.59 5.49
C THR A 747 15.62 -18.56 6.58
N GLY A 748 15.83 -17.38 7.15
CA GLY A 748 16.76 -17.15 8.27
C GLY A 748 16.65 -15.72 8.77
N THR A 749 17.13 -15.44 9.98
CA THR A 749 16.88 -14.17 10.67
C THR A 749 18.16 -13.50 11.14
N PHE A 750 18.24 -12.18 10.95
CA PHE A 750 19.23 -11.29 11.56
C PHE A 750 18.58 -10.61 12.76
N VAL A 751 19.30 -10.52 13.88
CA VAL A 751 18.85 -9.78 15.07
C VAL A 751 19.77 -8.60 15.31
N PHE A 752 19.18 -7.42 15.45
CA PHE A 752 19.85 -6.17 15.76
C PHE A 752 19.50 -5.78 17.20
N GLU A 753 20.50 -5.59 18.05
CA GLU A 753 20.31 -5.12 19.43
C GLU A 753 20.68 -3.65 19.54
N LEU A 754 19.87 -2.86 20.24
CA LEU A 754 20.26 -1.56 20.75
C LEU A 754 20.96 -1.74 22.10
N VAL A 755 22.22 -1.33 22.18
CA VAL A 755 23.05 -1.43 23.38
C VAL A 755 23.29 -0.02 23.95
N GLY A 756 22.97 0.18 25.23
CA GLY A 756 23.24 1.42 25.95
C GLY A 756 24.71 1.58 26.34
N ALA A 757 25.10 2.80 26.76
CA ALA A 757 26.49 3.14 27.08
C ALA A 757 27.13 2.32 28.23
N ASP A 758 26.34 1.62 29.04
CA ASP A 758 26.82 0.70 30.09
C ASP A 758 26.98 -0.77 29.62
N GLY A 759 26.66 -1.05 28.35
CA GLY A 759 26.70 -2.38 27.75
C GLY A 759 25.42 -3.21 27.92
N THR A 760 24.34 -2.64 28.48
CA THR A 760 23.03 -3.33 28.53
C THR A 760 22.33 -3.29 27.18
N VAL A 761 21.72 -4.41 26.79
CA VAL A 761 20.74 -4.44 25.68
C VAL A 761 19.46 -3.80 26.18
N LEU A 762 19.02 -2.74 25.50
CA LEU A 762 17.84 -1.94 25.84
C LEU A 762 16.60 -2.47 25.13
N THR A 763 16.76 -2.85 23.86
CA THR A 763 15.72 -3.42 23.00
C THR A 763 16.40 -4.13 21.81
N GLN A 764 15.63 -4.86 21.01
CA GLN A 764 16.11 -5.53 19.80
C GLN A 764 15.03 -5.55 18.72
N THR A 765 15.43 -5.67 17.47
CA THR A 765 14.56 -5.89 16.31
C THR A 765 15.18 -6.93 15.38
N ALA A 766 14.46 -7.37 14.35
CA ALA A 766 14.92 -8.44 13.47
C ALA A 766 14.52 -8.20 12.01
N VAL A 767 15.32 -8.73 11.09
CA VAL A 767 14.98 -8.85 9.65
C VAL A 767 15.07 -10.32 9.26
N SER A 768 14.02 -10.81 8.62
CA SER A 768 13.97 -12.17 8.07
C SER A 768 14.37 -12.18 6.60
N THR A 769 14.98 -13.27 6.15
CA THR A 769 15.19 -13.55 4.73
C THR A 769 14.10 -14.52 4.25
N VAL A 770 13.58 -14.31 3.05
CA VAL A 770 12.50 -15.11 2.45
C VAL A 770 13.02 -15.83 1.22
N GLY A 771 12.95 -17.17 1.22
CA GLY A 771 13.41 -17.99 0.11
C GLY A 771 12.52 -17.87 -1.13
N VAL A 772 13.04 -17.25 -2.20
CA VAL A 772 12.40 -17.25 -3.54
C VAL A 772 12.26 -18.67 -4.08
N CYS A 773 13.26 -19.51 -3.82
CA CYS A 773 13.36 -20.89 -4.27
C CYS A 773 13.75 -21.85 -3.15
N SER A 774 13.43 -23.12 -3.36
CA SER A 774 13.90 -24.22 -2.51
C SER A 774 15.40 -24.45 -2.67
N ALA A 775 16.05 -24.87 -1.58
CA ALA A 775 17.37 -25.48 -1.62
C ALA A 775 17.35 -26.92 -2.20
N GLU A 776 16.17 -27.53 -2.31
CA GLU A 776 15.99 -28.85 -2.93
C GLU A 776 15.95 -28.70 -4.47
N THR A 777 16.76 -29.52 -5.15
CA THR A 777 17.01 -29.42 -6.59
C THR A 777 16.22 -30.45 -7.38
N VAL A 778 15.47 -30.00 -8.38
CA VAL A 778 14.85 -30.87 -9.39
C VAL A 778 15.96 -31.34 -10.34
N ARG A 779 16.35 -32.61 -10.20
CA ARG A 779 17.46 -33.23 -10.95
C ARG A 779 17.03 -33.54 -12.39
N PRO A 780 17.74 -33.05 -13.42
CA PRO A 780 17.34 -33.32 -14.79
C PRO A 780 17.61 -34.77 -15.22
N SER A 781 16.80 -35.25 -16.16
CA SER A 781 16.83 -36.60 -16.72
C SER A 781 17.74 -36.74 -17.94
N ALA A 782 17.97 -35.65 -18.68
CA ALA A 782 18.85 -35.60 -19.85
C ALA A 782 19.41 -34.18 -20.07
N ALA A 783 20.53 -34.09 -20.81
CA ALA A 783 21.18 -32.83 -21.18
C ALA A 783 21.74 -32.88 -22.61
N VAL A 784 21.67 -31.76 -23.34
CA VAL A 784 22.23 -31.58 -24.69
C VAL A 784 22.90 -30.21 -24.84
N ALA A 785 24.04 -30.13 -25.52
CA ALA A 785 24.84 -28.90 -25.63
C ALA A 785 24.96 -28.40 -27.09
N SER A 786 25.27 -27.11 -27.27
CA SER A 786 25.57 -26.51 -28.58
C SER A 786 26.85 -27.07 -29.22
N SER A 787 27.81 -27.43 -28.38
CA SER A 787 29.03 -28.17 -28.73
C SER A 787 29.55 -28.92 -27.51
N GLU A 788 30.39 -29.94 -27.69
CA GLU A 788 31.03 -30.67 -26.60
C GLU A 788 32.42 -31.19 -26.99
N GLN A 789 33.34 -31.29 -26.03
CA GLN A 789 34.69 -31.77 -26.28
C GLN A 789 34.76 -33.31 -26.25
N SER A 790 34.70 -33.93 -27.43
CA SER A 790 34.69 -35.40 -27.59
C SER A 790 36.01 -36.12 -27.29
N SER A 791 37.13 -35.40 -27.14
CA SER A 791 38.44 -35.98 -26.81
C SER A 791 39.42 -34.95 -26.26
N GLY A 792 40.20 -35.31 -25.25
CA GLY A 792 41.16 -34.43 -24.56
C GLY A 792 40.92 -34.40 -23.05
N GLU A 793 39.64 -34.33 -22.66
CA GLU A 793 39.22 -34.32 -21.26
C GLU A 793 39.30 -35.71 -20.58
N PRO A 794 39.49 -35.74 -19.25
CA PRO A 794 39.43 -36.96 -18.47
C PRO A 794 37.97 -37.42 -18.30
N ARG A 795 37.63 -38.59 -18.86
CA ARG A 795 36.29 -39.18 -18.70
C ARG A 795 35.92 -39.34 -17.21
N PRO A 796 34.69 -39.00 -16.80
CA PRO A 796 33.52 -38.74 -17.66
C PRO A 796 33.40 -37.34 -18.28
N SER A 797 34.24 -36.37 -17.87
CA SER A 797 34.20 -34.97 -18.35
C SER A 797 34.31 -34.80 -19.87
N GLY A 798 33.74 -33.71 -20.40
CA GLY A 798 33.68 -33.37 -21.82
C GLY A 798 32.24 -33.26 -22.38
N PRO A 799 31.43 -34.34 -22.40
CA PRO A 799 30.10 -34.37 -23.02
C PRO A 799 29.03 -33.67 -22.18
N ALA A 800 27.91 -33.31 -22.80
CA ALA A 800 26.79 -32.62 -22.15
C ALA A 800 26.21 -33.37 -20.94
N SER A 801 26.28 -34.71 -20.93
CA SER A 801 25.80 -35.54 -19.82
C SER A 801 26.55 -35.33 -18.49
N ALA A 802 27.75 -34.74 -18.52
CA ALA A 802 28.53 -34.46 -17.32
C ALA A 802 27.93 -33.34 -16.47
N VAL A 803 27.00 -32.52 -16.99
CA VAL A 803 26.31 -31.48 -16.18
C VAL A 803 25.20 -32.02 -15.28
N ILE A 804 24.90 -33.32 -15.33
CA ILE A 804 23.79 -33.94 -14.59
C ILE A 804 24.17 -35.31 -14.00
N ASP A 805 25.47 -35.61 -13.89
CA ASP A 805 25.93 -36.91 -13.36
C ASP A 805 26.08 -36.94 -11.82
N GLY A 806 25.88 -35.80 -11.15
CA GLY A 806 25.90 -35.68 -9.70
C GLY A 806 27.28 -35.55 -9.08
N ASP A 807 28.34 -35.38 -9.88
CA ASP A 807 29.72 -35.19 -9.41
C ASP A 807 30.34 -33.89 -9.99
N PRO A 808 30.35 -32.78 -9.23
CA PRO A 808 30.97 -31.51 -9.67
C PRO A 808 32.52 -31.53 -9.72
N ALA A 809 33.15 -32.69 -9.53
CA ALA A 809 34.54 -32.91 -9.98
C ALA A 809 34.62 -33.20 -11.50
N THR A 810 33.51 -33.63 -12.11
CA THR A 810 33.33 -33.71 -13.57
C THR A 810 32.80 -32.38 -14.12
N TYR A 811 32.73 -32.27 -15.45
CA TYR A 811 32.22 -31.09 -16.14
C TYR A 811 31.96 -31.36 -17.62
N TRP A 812 30.94 -30.72 -18.19
CA TRP A 812 30.90 -30.47 -19.62
C TRP A 812 31.94 -29.43 -20.01
N HIS A 813 32.48 -29.56 -21.22
CA HIS A 813 33.35 -28.56 -21.83
C HIS A 813 32.85 -28.31 -23.25
N SER A 814 32.57 -27.05 -23.59
CA SER A 814 32.30 -26.66 -24.98
C SER A 814 33.50 -27.04 -25.87
N GLN A 815 33.27 -27.25 -27.15
CA GLN A 815 34.34 -27.71 -28.03
C GLN A 815 35.48 -26.65 -28.12
N TYR A 816 36.72 -27.09 -27.95
CA TYR A 816 37.92 -26.29 -28.19
C TYR A 816 38.90 -26.95 -29.18
N SER A 817 38.66 -28.21 -29.57
CA SER A 817 39.49 -28.92 -30.55
C SER A 817 38.69 -29.99 -31.32
N PRO A 818 38.87 -30.12 -32.65
CA PRO A 818 39.76 -29.35 -33.53
C PRO A 818 39.19 -27.99 -33.97
N VAL A 819 37.98 -27.65 -33.52
CA VAL A 819 37.33 -26.35 -33.74
C VAL A 819 37.13 -25.70 -32.37
N GLU A 820 37.33 -24.39 -32.32
CA GLU A 820 37.11 -23.53 -31.14
C GLU A 820 36.01 -22.52 -31.52
N PRO A 821 34.71 -22.86 -31.36
CA PRO A 821 33.63 -21.91 -31.51
C PRO A 821 33.72 -20.88 -30.38
N ARG A 822 33.41 -19.63 -30.68
CA ARG A 822 33.25 -18.59 -29.66
C ARG A 822 31.86 -18.66 -29.05
N HIS A 823 31.69 -17.98 -27.92
CA HIS A 823 30.38 -17.71 -27.33
C HIS A 823 29.41 -17.06 -28.35
N PRO A 824 28.08 -17.27 -28.21
CA PRO A 824 27.43 -17.99 -27.12
C PRO A 824 27.59 -19.52 -27.19
N HIS A 825 27.78 -20.14 -26.04
CA HIS A 825 27.61 -21.59 -25.86
C HIS A 825 26.35 -21.88 -25.07
N SER A 826 25.72 -23.03 -25.25
CA SER A 826 24.45 -23.34 -24.56
C SER A 826 24.34 -24.80 -24.14
N VAL A 827 23.61 -25.04 -23.06
CA VAL A 827 23.20 -26.37 -22.61
C VAL A 827 21.70 -26.34 -22.30
N VAL A 828 20.96 -27.32 -22.83
CA VAL A 828 19.55 -27.56 -22.50
C VAL A 828 19.46 -28.80 -21.64
N ILE A 829 18.72 -28.72 -20.53
CA ILE A 829 18.37 -29.83 -19.65
C ILE A 829 16.88 -30.18 -19.78
N ASP A 830 16.53 -31.46 -19.67
CA ASP A 830 15.15 -32.00 -19.66
C ASP A 830 14.86 -32.59 -18.28
N LEU A 831 13.94 -31.99 -17.53
CA LEU A 831 13.51 -32.43 -16.20
C LEU A 831 12.74 -33.77 -16.25
N GLY A 832 12.25 -34.16 -17.43
CA GLY A 832 11.56 -35.44 -17.68
C GLY A 832 10.03 -35.34 -17.62
N ALA A 833 9.52 -34.40 -16.84
CA ALA A 833 8.13 -33.96 -16.75
C ALA A 833 8.09 -32.41 -16.75
N ASP A 834 6.90 -31.83 -16.89
CA ASP A 834 6.67 -30.43 -16.51
C ASP A 834 6.69 -30.34 -14.98
N GLU A 835 7.50 -29.40 -14.47
CA GLU A 835 7.74 -29.17 -13.04
C GLU A 835 7.65 -27.66 -12.77
N SER A 836 7.20 -27.29 -11.57
CA SER A 836 7.20 -25.89 -11.15
C SER A 836 8.63 -25.46 -10.81
N VAL A 837 9.16 -24.43 -11.49
CA VAL A 837 10.55 -23.98 -11.34
C VAL A 837 10.66 -22.46 -11.20
N CYS A 838 11.58 -22.01 -10.36
CA CYS A 838 11.88 -20.59 -10.09
C CYS A 838 13.37 -20.26 -10.21
N GLY A 839 14.19 -21.21 -10.67
CA GLY A 839 15.61 -20.93 -10.87
C GLY A 839 16.40 -22.06 -11.50
N LEU A 840 17.62 -21.74 -11.90
CA LEU A 840 18.62 -22.69 -12.37
C LEU A 840 19.88 -22.60 -11.49
N TRP A 841 20.22 -23.70 -10.82
CA TRP A 841 21.50 -23.85 -10.15
C TRP A 841 22.60 -24.16 -11.17
N TYR A 842 23.66 -23.34 -11.18
CA TYR A 842 24.90 -23.55 -11.91
C TYR A 842 26.03 -23.82 -10.92
N THR A 843 26.69 -24.97 -11.04
CA THR A 843 27.95 -25.25 -10.35
C THR A 843 29.10 -25.13 -11.32
N ALA A 844 30.05 -24.24 -11.04
CA ALA A 844 31.21 -24.00 -11.88
C ALA A 844 32.23 -25.16 -11.80
N ARG A 845 33.06 -25.30 -12.84
CA ARG A 845 34.18 -26.27 -12.83
C ARG A 845 35.06 -26.08 -11.58
N SER A 846 35.27 -27.17 -10.84
CA SER A 846 35.91 -27.15 -9.53
C SER A 846 37.41 -26.81 -9.61
N GLY A 847 37.84 -25.84 -8.79
CA GLY A 847 39.20 -25.30 -8.80
C GLY A 847 39.29 -23.94 -8.10
N GLY A 848 40.51 -23.53 -7.70
CA GLY A 848 40.75 -22.20 -7.14
C GLY A 848 40.76 -21.11 -8.22
N ALA A 849 40.32 -19.90 -7.90
CA ALA A 849 40.47 -18.73 -8.78
C ALA A 849 41.95 -18.54 -9.15
N GLY A 850 42.23 -18.23 -10.42
CA GLY A 850 43.60 -18.13 -10.95
C GLY A 850 44.32 -19.46 -11.20
N THR A 851 43.69 -20.62 -10.95
CA THR A 851 44.21 -21.92 -11.40
C THR A 851 43.69 -22.28 -12.79
N GLY A 852 44.43 -23.12 -13.53
CA GLY A 852 44.00 -23.60 -14.85
C GLY A 852 42.71 -24.45 -14.85
N ALA A 853 42.17 -24.79 -13.68
CA ALA A 853 40.87 -25.45 -13.52
C ALA A 853 39.69 -24.45 -13.45
N ALA A 854 39.94 -23.15 -13.25
CA ALA A 854 38.94 -22.09 -13.38
C ALA A 854 38.78 -21.59 -14.85
N ASN A 855 39.41 -22.27 -15.80
CA ASN A 855 39.25 -21.99 -17.23
C ASN A 855 37.90 -22.48 -17.74
N GLY A 856 37.19 -21.60 -18.46
CA GLY A 856 35.87 -21.84 -19.03
C GLY A 856 34.67 -21.51 -18.11
N ARG A 857 34.89 -20.97 -16.91
CA ARG A 857 33.77 -20.53 -16.07
C ARG A 857 32.95 -19.45 -16.78
N ILE A 858 31.64 -19.68 -16.84
CA ILE A 858 30.65 -18.71 -17.35
C ILE A 858 30.74 -17.45 -16.52
N ASP A 859 30.70 -16.31 -17.19
CA ASP A 859 30.58 -14.96 -16.62
C ASP A 859 29.14 -14.49 -16.86
N GLU A 860 28.88 -13.75 -17.93
CA GLU A 860 27.52 -13.42 -18.35
C GLU A 860 26.74 -14.65 -18.86
N TYR A 861 25.47 -14.70 -18.50
CA TYR A 861 24.54 -15.75 -18.88
C TYR A 861 23.12 -15.24 -19.19
N ASP A 862 22.37 -16.08 -19.91
CA ASP A 862 20.92 -16.02 -20.06
C ASP A 862 20.31 -17.38 -19.71
N VAL A 863 19.13 -17.40 -19.08
CA VAL A 863 18.34 -18.62 -18.83
C VAL A 863 16.98 -18.49 -19.51
N TYR A 864 16.51 -19.57 -20.13
CA TYR A 864 15.19 -19.67 -20.78
C TYR A 864 14.53 -20.98 -20.32
N VAL A 865 13.20 -21.03 -20.26
CA VAL A 865 12.46 -22.26 -19.95
C VAL A 865 11.41 -22.58 -21.00
N SER A 866 10.93 -23.83 -21.04
CA SER A 866 9.77 -24.22 -21.85
C SER A 866 9.19 -25.56 -21.42
N SER A 867 7.87 -25.75 -21.55
CA SER A 867 7.23 -27.08 -21.54
C SER A 867 7.44 -27.89 -22.82
N THR A 868 7.81 -27.24 -23.94
CA THR A 868 7.74 -27.86 -25.28
C THR A 868 9.04 -27.79 -26.10
N VAL A 869 9.91 -26.81 -25.83
CA VAL A 869 11.12 -26.57 -26.61
C VAL A 869 12.29 -27.36 -26.04
N ALA A 870 12.59 -28.51 -26.65
CA ALA A 870 13.58 -29.47 -26.14
C ALA A 870 15.00 -29.32 -26.73
N THR A 871 15.29 -28.28 -27.52
CA THR A 871 16.50 -28.23 -28.36
C THR A 871 17.24 -26.90 -28.32
N VAL A 872 18.58 -26.98 -28.40
CA VAL A 872 19.49 -25.83 -28.37
C VAL A 872 19.12 -24.73 -29.37
N ASN A 873 18.82 -25.12 -30.61
CA ASN A 873 18.48 -24.23 -31.72
C ASN A 873 16.96 -24.10 -31.94
N GLY A 874 16.16 -24.36 -30.89
CA GLY A 874 14.73 -24.06 -30.91
C GLY A 874 14.47 -22.56 -30.86
N ASP A 875 13.22 -22.17 -31.12
CA ASP A 875 12.71 -20.87 -30.73
C ASP A 875 12.31 -20.95 -29.24
N TRP A 876 12.82 -20.05 -28.41
CA TRP A 876 12.64 -20.06 -26.94
C TRP A 876 11.92 -18.82 -26.41
N GLY A 877 11.60 -17.83 -27.26
CA GLY A 877 11.28 -16.48 -26.80
C GLY A 877 12.45 -15.83 -26.06
N GLU A 878 12.13 -14.87 -25.20
CA GLU A 878 13.07 -14.09 -24.39
C GLU A 878 13.58 -14.86 -23.14
N PRO A 879 14.73 -14.48 -22.57
CA PRO A 879 15.24 -15.10 -21.35
C PRO A 879 14.39 -14.73 -20.13
N VAL A 880 14.20 -15.70 -19.24
CA VAL A 880 13.46 -15.54 -17.97
C VAL A 880 14.32 -14.91 -16.86
N VAL A 881 15.65 -14.93 -17.04
CA VAL A 881 16.63 -14.12 -16.30
C VAL A 881 17.93 -14.08 -17.12
N SER A 882 18.60 -12.93 -17.09
CA SER A 882 19.99 -12.78 -17.53
C SER A 882 20.81 -12.16 -16.39
N GLY A 883 22.11 -12.45 -16.34
CA GLY A 883 22.98 -11.97 -15.26
C GLY A 883 24.44 -12.34 -15.45
N ALA A 884 25.23 -12.25 -14.38
CA ALA A 884 26.63 -12.69 -14.36
C ALA A 884 26.92 -13.58 -13.15
N PHE A 885 27.77 -14.60 -13.32
CA PHE A 885 28.20 -15.50 -12.25
C PHE A 885 29.54 -15.08 -11.63
N GLN A 886 29.62 -15.21 -10.30
CA GLN A 886 30.84 -14.96 -9.52
C GLN A 886 31.92 -16.02 -9.79
N ASN A 887 33.20 -15.64 -9.65
CA ASN A 887 34.35 -16.50 -9.91
C ASN A 887 34.66 -17.52 -8.79
N THR A 888 33.63 -18.19 -8.28
CA THR A 888 33.78 -19.28 -7.31
C THR A 888 33.65 -20.66 -8.00
N ALA A 889 33.98 -21.73 -7.26
CA ALA A 889 33.63 -23.11 -7.58
C ALA A 889 32.27 -23.52 -7.00
N ASP A 890 31.71 -22.71 -6.08
CA ASP A 890 30.45 -23.01 -5.40
C ASP A 890 29.25 -22.91 -6.36
N ALA A 891 28.14 -23.55 -5.96
CA ALA A 891 26.88 -23.46 -6.69
C ALA A 891 26.28 -22.04 -6.57
N GLN A 892 25.67 -21.57 -7.66
CA GLN A 892 25.05 -20.24 -7.78
C GLN A 892 23.67 -20.38 -8.42
N LEU A 893 22.72 -19.55 -8.02
CA LEU A 893 21.33 -19.64 -8.48
C LEU A 893 20.99 -18.47 -9.42
N ALA A 894 20.67 -18.78 -10.67
CA ALA A 894 19.95 -17.87 -11.56
C ALA A 894 18.46 -17.96 -11.24
N ALA A 895 17.95 -17.11 -10.36
CA ALA A 895 16.54 -17.10 -9.93
C ALA A 895 15.65 -16.29 -10.88
N PHE A 896 14.38 -16.68 -10.99
CA PHE A 896 13.35 -16.08 -11.84
C PHE A 896 11.94 -16.34 -11.26
N PRO A 897 10.88 -15.60 -11.67
CA PRO A 897 9.52 -15.84 -11.21
C PRO A 897 9.04 -17.29 -11.45
N ALA A 898 8.35 -17.88 -10.48
CA ALA A 898 7.95 -19.29 -10.52
C ALA A 898 7.01 -19.59 -11.70
N GLN A 899 7.33 -20.62 -12.47
CA GLN A 899 6.67 -20.99 -13.72
C GLN A 899 6.77 -22.50 -14.00
N GLU A 900 5.77 -23.06 -14.67
CA GLU A 900 5.79 -24.47 -15.09
C GLU A 900 6.71 -24.65 -16.30
N ALA A 901 7.67 -25.56 -16.22
CA ALA A 901 8.52 -25.91 -17.34
C ALA A 901 9.08 -27.34 -17.26
N ARG A 902 9.39 -27.90 -18.43
CA ARG A 902 10.07 -29.19 -18.55
C ARG A 902 11.53 -29.06 -18.98
N TYR A 903 11.83 -28.06 -19.79
CA TYR A 903 13.14 -27.83 -20.37
C TYR A 903 13.69 -26.48 -19.92
N ILE A 904 14.98 -26.44 -19.59
CA ILE A 904 15.68 -25.19 -19.27
C ILE A 904 16.94 -25.09 -20.13
N LYS A 905 17.17 -23.94 -20.76
CA LYS A 905 18.36 -23.62 -21.55
C LYS A 905 19.20 -22.58 -20.81
N LEU A 906 20.41 -22.94 -20.44
CA LEU A 906 21.46 -21.98 -20.08
C LEU A 906 22.23 -21.57 -21.33
N VAL A 907 22.45 -20.27 -21.50
CA VAL A 907 23.35 -19.68 -22.51
C VAL A 907 24.46 -18.94 -21.79
N SER A 908 25.71 -19.25 -22.13
CA SER A 908 26.90 -18.53 -21.67
C SER A 908 27.29 -17.49 -22.72
N ARG A 909 27.08 -16.21 -22.43
CA ARG A 909 27.44 -15.09 -23.32
C ARG A 909 28.93 -14.78 -23.26
N SER A 910 29.54 -14.93 -22.08
CA SER A 910 30.97 -14.74 -21.85
C SER A 910 31.54 -15.73 -20.81
N ALA A 911 32.86 -15.68 -20.62
CA ALA A 911 33.59 -16.47 -19.63
C ALA A 911 34.59 -15.59 -18.87
N ILE A 912 34.72 -15.81 -17.55
CA ILE A 912 35.28 -14.85 -16.58
C ILE A 912 36.73 -14.43 -16.90
N ASN A 913 37.47 -15.29 -17.58
CA ASN A 913 38.86 -15.05 -17.97
C ASN A 913 39.02 -14.62 -19.45
N GLY A 914 37.95 -14.13 -20.09
CA GLY A 914 37.92 -13.69 -21.49
C GLY A 914 38.15 -14.81 -22.52
N GLN A 915 37.84 -16.05 -22.14
CA GLN A 915 38.12 -17.26 -22.92
C GLN A 915 37.01 -17.53 -23.94
N PRO A 916 37.28 -18.21 -25.08
CA PRO A 916 36.28 -18.47 -26.10
C PRO A 916 35.39 -19.69 -25.81
N TRP A 917 35.72 -20.48 -24.78
CA TRP A 917 35.06 -21.75 -24.43
C TRP A 917 34.37 -21.65 -23.05
N ALA A 918 33.33 -22.46 -22.86
CA ALA A 918 32.59 -22.59 -21.60
C ALA A 918 32.74 -23.98 -20.97
N THR A 919 32.60 -24.06 -19.64
CA THR A 919 32.58 -25.29 -18.84
C THR A 919 31.56 -25.17 -17.72
N ILE A 920 30.83 -26.25 -17.46
CA ILE A 920 29.85 -26.34 -16.38
C ILE A 920 30.12 -27.64 -15.63
N GLY A 921 30.20 -27.58 -14.29
CA GLY A 921 30.29 -28.75 -13.43
C GLY A 921 28.94 -29.47 -13.35
N GLU A 922 27.92 -28.80 -12.81
CA GLU A 922 26.57 -29.36 -12.63
C GLU A 922 25.50 -28.30 -12.95
N LEU A 923 24.34 -28.74 -13.46
CA LEU A 923 23.09 -27.99 -13.60
C LEU A 923 21.94 -28.74 -12.92
N ALA A 924 21.13 -28.03 -12.14
CA ALA A 924 19.84 -28.53 -11.68
C ALA A 924 18.81 -27.40 -11.57
N ALA A 925 17.53 -27.69 -11.75
CA ALA A 925 16.50 -26.68 -11.56
C ALA A 925 16.17 -26.50 -10.07
N ALA A 926 15.80 -25.29 -9.68
CA ALA A 926 15.26 -24.98 -8.36
C ALA A 926 13.72 -24.97 -8.43
N GLY A 927 13.07 -25.81 -7.64
CA GLY A 927 11.63 -25.70 -7.42
C GLY A 927 11.31 -24.49 -6.53
N PRO A 928 10.07 -23.97 -6.56
CA PRO A 928 9.62 -22.97 -5.60
C PRO A 928 9.87 -23.46 -4.17
N ALA A 929 10.16 -22.55 -3.25
CA ALA A 929 10.15 -22.90 -1.83
C ALA A 929 8.77 -23.50 -1.49
N ALA A 930 8.76 -24.61 -0.76
CA ALA A 930 7.50 -25.23 -0.33
C ALA A 930 6.68 -24.16 0.41
N ALA A 931 5.47 -23.89 -0.09
CA ALA A 931 4.66 -22.79 0.40
C ALA A 931 4.52 -22.89 1.93
N ILE A 932 5.05 -21.90 2.64
CA ILE A 932 4.90 -21.80 4.09
C ILE A 932 3.39 -21.79 4.33
N PRO A 933 2.81 -22.77 5.06
CA PRO A 933 1.42 -22.68 5.43
C PRO A 933 1.26 -21.39 6.23
N VAL A 934 0.32 -20.53 5.81
CA VAL A 934 -0.03 -19.36 6.60
C VAL A 934 -0.73 -19.88 7.85
N PHE A 935 0.07 -20.12 8.89
CA PHE A 935 -0.42 -20.38 10.23
C PHE A 935 -0.93 -19.07 10.82
N ASP A 936 -1.97 -19.15 11.65
CA ASP A 936 -2.44 -18.01 12.44
C ASP A 936 -1.34 -17.55 13.42
N GLU A 937 -1.50 -16.33 13.97
CA GLU A 937 -0.58 -15.76 14.96
C GLU A 937 -0.33 -16.74 16.12
N ALA A 938 0.93 -16.92 16.52
CA ALA A 938 1.29 -17.98 17.45
C ALA A 938 0.76 -17.70 18.87
N GLU A 939 -0.12 -18.57 19.37
CA GLU A 939 -0.73 -18.46 20.69
C GLU A 939 -0.21 -19.52 21.66
N ILE A 940 -0.11 -19.18 22.96
CA ILE A 940 -0.04 -20.17 24.05
C ILE A 940 -1.18 -20.01 25.04
N ASP A 941 -1.80 -21.14 25.37
CA ASP A 941 -2.75 -21.33 26.45
C ASP A 941 -2.03 -21.81 27.71
N LEU A 942 -2.33 -21.20 28.85
CA LEU A 942 -1.85 -21.63 30.18
C LEU A 942 -3.02 -22.18 30.99
N SER A 943 -2.91 -23.42 31.48
CA SER A 943 -4.00 -24.08 32.21
C SER A 943 -4.38 -23.43 33.54
N ALA A 944 -3.58 -22.47 34.01
CA ALA A 944 -3.88 -21.60 35.14
C ALA A 944 -3.10 -20.28 35.03
N ALA A 945 -3.77 -19.15 35.20
CA ALA A 945 -3.13 -17.83 35.28
C ALA A 945 -2.30 -17.61 36.57
N SER A 946 -2.35 -18.55 37.52
CA SER A 946 -1.59 -18.52 38.77
C SER A 946 -1.13 -19.92 39.19
N VAL A 947 0.11 -20.02 39.65
CA VAL A 947 0.73 -21.27 40.16
C VAL A 947 1.59 -20.98 41.40
N GLN A 948 2.03 -22.01 42.12
CA GLN A 948 3.03 -21.86 43.20
C GLN A 948 4.45 -22.09 42.66
N ALA A 949 5.45 -21.45 43.27
CA ALA A 949 6.86 -21.77 42.98
C ALA A 949 7.15 -23.23 43.32
N GLY A 950 7.67 -24.00 42.35
CA GLY A 950 7.79 -25.46 42.45
C GLY A 950 6.54 -26.25 42.03
N GLY A 951 5.51 -25.57 41.52
CA GLY A 951 4.31 -26.18 40.94
C GLY A 951 4.37 -26.33 39.43
N GLU A 952 3.35 -27.00 38.89
CA GLU A 952 3.21 -27.35 37.47
C GLU A 952 2.13 -26.50 36.81
N VAL A 953 2.35 -26.07 35.58
CA VAL A 953 1.34 -25.46 34.70
C VAL A 953 1.33 -26.25 33.38
N ALA A 954 0.15 -26.69 32.94
CA ALA A 954 0.02 -27.30 31.62
C ALA A 954 -0.03 -26.19 30.57
N VAL A 955 0.68 -26.41 29.48
CA VAL A 955 0.79 -25.50 28.33
C VAL A 955 0.22 -26.18 27.10
N SER A 956 -0.42 -25.39 26.24
CA SER A 956 -0.77 -25.76 24.87
C SER A 956 -0.62 -24.54 23.97
N GLY A 957 -0.59 -24.73 22.66
CA GLY A 957 -0.47 -23.62 21.72
C GLY A 957 -0.42 -24.09 20.28
N THR A 958 -0.47 -23.12 19.36
CA THR A 958 -0.49 -23.33 17.91
C THR A 958 0.32 -22.24 17.20
N GLY A 959 0.50 -22.32 15.88
CA GLY A 959 1.29 -21.35 15.10
C GLY A 959 2.77 -21.70 14.93
N PHE A 960 3.18 -22.94 15.24
CA PHE A 960 4.55 -23.43 15.11
C PHE A 960 4.67 -24.42 13.95
N ALA A 961 5.87 -24.64 13.41
CA ALA A 961 6.06 -25.52 12.26
C ALA A 961 5.94 -27.02 12.63
N PRO A 962 5.43 -27.90 11.75
CA PRO A 962 5.27 -29.31 12.07
C PRO A 962 6.58 -30.02 12.46
N GLY A 963 6.61 -30.64 13.64
CA GLY A 963 7.81 -31.29 14.19
C GLY A 963 8.84 -30.34 14.81
N GLU A 964 8.58 -29.04 14.85
CA GLU A 964 9.49 -28.03 15.39
C GLU A 964 9.72 -28.17 16.91
N ALA A 965 10.95 -27.91 17.35
CA ALA A 965 11.26 -27.75 18.77
C ALA A 965 10.77 -26.37 19.26
N VAL A 966 9.86 -26.40 20.24
CA VAL A 966 9.30 -25.22 20.91
C VAL A 966 9.90 -25.15 22.31
N SER A 967 10.77 -24.16 22.55
CA SER A 967 11.49 -24.00 23.82
C SER A 967 10.81 -22.98 24.72
N PHE A 968 10.59 -23.33 25.99
CA PHE A 968 9.89 -22.51 26.98
C PHE A 968 10.87 -21.81 27.92
N THR A 969 10.75 -20.49 28.02
CA THR A 969 11.54 -19.66 28.95
C THR A 969 10.62 -18.87 29.87
N LEU A 970 11.02 -18.73 31.13
CA LEU A 970 10.35 -17.85 32.09
C LEU A 970 11.17 -16.57 32.25
N GLY A 971 10.53 -15.42 32.05
CA GLY A 971 11.14 -14.11 32.15
C GLY A 971 11.46 -13.68 33.59
N GLN A 972 11.67 -12.37 33.77
CA GLN A 972 11.77 -11.75 35.10
C GLN A 972 10.37 -11.36 35.62
N PRO A 973 10.19 -11.16 36.94
CA PRO A 973 8.92 -10.66 37.43
C PRO A 973 8.72 -9.21 36.97
N VAL A 974 7.55 -8.92 36.38
CA VAL A 974 7.20 -7.66 35.67
C VAL A 974 7.42 -6.40 36.53
N ALA A 975 7.34 -6.52 37.86
CA ALA A 975 7.60 -5.40 38.78
C ALA A 975 9.07 -4.96 38.87
N THR A 976 10.03 -5.70 38.31
CA THR A 976 11.48 -5.38 38.38
C THR A 976 12.24 -5.69 37.09
N MET A 977 11.83 -5.11 35.97
CA MET A 977 12.68 -5.06 34.76
C MET A 977 13.78 -4.01 34.91
N SER A 978 14.79 -4.32 35.72
CA SER A 978 16.07 -3.61 35.73
C SER A 978 17.23 -4.59 35.84
N ARG A 979 18.10 -4.60 34.82
CA ARG A 979 19.22 -5.53 34.57
C ARG A 979 18.80 -6.95 34.15
N ALA A 980 19.42 -7.40 33.05
CA ALA A 980 19.34 -8.77 32.58
C ALA A 980 20.04 -9.74 33.56
N ALA A 981 19.32 -10.79 33.93
CA ALA A 981 19.87 -12.07 34.35
C ALA A 981 19.29 -13.13 33.42
N ALA A 982 20.13 -14.07 32.96
CA ALA A 982 19.75 -15.03 31.92
C ALA A 982 18.49 -15.83 32.31
N ALA A 983 17.50 -15.85 31.42
CA ALA A 983 16.32 -16.70 31.57
C ALA A 983 16.73 -18.18 31.52
N ALA A 984 16.08 -19.00 32.35
CA ALA A 984 16.27 -20.45 32.29
C ALA A 984 15.27 -21.06 31.31
N SER A 985 15.74 -21.91 30.40
CA SER A 985 14.86 -22.84 29.69
C SER A 985 14.25 -23.81 30.69
N LEU A 986 12.92 -23.95 30.67
CA LEU A 986 12.16 -24.80 31.59
C LEU A 986 11.71 -26.12 30.95
N LEU A 987 11.49 -26.12 29.64
CA LEU A 987 10.95 -27.25 28.89
C LEU A 987 11.25 -27.06 27.40
N GLU A 988 11.40 -28.16 26.67
CA GLU A 988 11.31 -28.18 25.20
C GLU A 988 10.25 -29.20 24.80
N LEU A 989 9.38 -28.82 23.87
CA LEU A 989 8.35 -29.66 23.28
C LEU A 989 8.57 -29.78 21.77
N SER A 990 7.92 -30.75 21.14
CA SER A 990 7.83 -30.84 19.68
C SER A 990 6.40 -30.53 19.25
N ALA A 991 6.24 -29.63 18.28
CA ALA A 991 4.94 -29.40 17.64
C ALA A 991 4.52 -30.61 16.80
N ASP A 992 3.22 -30.85 16.69
CA ASP A 992 2.63 -31.97 15.96
C ASP A 992 2.44 -31.67 14.46
N ALA A 993 1.79 -32.58 13.73
CA ALA A 993 1.58 -32.44 12.28
C ALA A 993 0.69 -31.25 11.87
N GLY A 994 -0.02 -30.62 12.81
CA GLY A 994 -0.83 -29.42 12.60
C GLY A 994 -0.21 -28.15 13.19
N GLY A 995 1.03 -28.20 13.68
CA GLY A 995 1.70 -27.05 14.31
C GLY A 995 1.25 -26.77 15.74
N ALA A 996 0.54 -27.71 16.37
CA ALA A 996 0.07 -27.59 17.75
C ALA A 996 1.00 -28.33 18.71
N PHE A 997 1.08 -27.89 19.97
CA PHE A 997 1.80 -28.62 21.03
C PHE A 997 0.97 -28.69 22.31
N SER A 998 1.32 -29.63 23.20
CA SER A 998 0.94 -29.56 24.62
C SER A 998 1.97 -30.26 25.51
N GLY A 999 2.12 -29.77 26.74
CA GLY A 999 3.04 -30.31 27.73
C GLY A 999 2.82 -29.70 29.12
N VAL A 1000 3.77 -29.92 30.03
CA VAL A 1000 3.70 -29.42 31.41
C VAL A 1000 5.02 -28.75 31.79
N VAL A 1001 4.96 -27.44 32.07
CA VAL A 1001 6.10 -26.64 32.52
C VAL A 1001 6.13 -26.63 34.04
N VAL A 1002 7.29 -26.96 34.62
CA VAL A 1002 7.52 -26.92 36.07
C VAL A 1002 8.19 -25.59 36.43
N ILE A 1003 7.53 -24.76 37.23
CA ILE A 1003 8.10 -23.48 37.66
C ILE A 1003 9.17 -23.75 38.73
N PRO A 1004 10.42 -23.25 38.59
CA PRO A 1004 11.50 -23.56 39.51
C PRO A 1004 11.14 -23.23 40.98
N PRO A 1005 11.44 -24.12 41.97
CA PRO A 1005 11.12 -23.87 43.38
C PRO A 1005 11.80 -22.64 44.02
N ALA A 1006 12.78 -22.04 43.35
CA ALA A 1006 13.47 -20.82 43.77
C ALA A 1006 12.87 -19.53 43.15
N THR A 1007 11.82 -19.65 42.33
CA THR A 1007 11.14 -18.50 41.70
C THR A 1007 10.47 -17.65 42.77
N ALA A 1008 10.72 -16.33 42.75
CA ALA A 1008 10.11 -15.41 43.71
C ALA A 1008 8.61 -15.24 43.42
N ALA A 1009 7.86 -14.72 44.39
CA ALA A 1009 6.46 -14.36 44.15
C ALA A 1009 6.38 -13.10 43.26
N GLY A 1010 5.57 -13.14 42.22
CA GLY A 1010 5.42 -12.06 41.24
C GLY A 1010 4.71 -12.52 39.97
N THR A 1011 4.43 -11.59 39.07
CA THR A 1011 3.87 -11.86 37.74
C THR A 1011 5.00 -12.06 36.74
N TYR A 1012 5.02 -13.19 36.03
CA TYR A 1012 6.06 -13.56 35.07
C TYR A 1012 5.46 -13.72 33.68
N VAL A 1013 6.26 -13.47 32.64
CA VAL A 1013 5.95 -13.93 31.28
C VAL A 1013 6.55 -15.32 31.08
N LEU A 1014 5.74 -16.27 30.63
CA LEU A 1014 6.21 -17.54 30.06
C LEU A 1014 6.16 -17.39 28.54
N ALA A 1015 7.31 -17.51 27.88
CA ALA A 1015 7.44 -17.37 26.43
C ALA A 1015 7.82 -18.71 25.78
N ALA A 1016 7.13 -19.06 24.70
CA ALA A 1016 7.42 -20.16 23.81
C ALA A 1016 8.05 -19.61 22.52
N VAL A 1017 9.16 -20.20 22.09
CA VAL A 1017 9.89 -19.80 20.88
C VAL A 1017 10.15 -21.01 19.99
N GLY A 1018 9.84 -20.89 18.71
CA GLY A 1018 10.12 -21.89 17.68
C GLY A 1018 11.57 -21.84 17.22
N ALA A 1019 12.26 -22.98 17.21
CA ALA A 1019 13.66 -23.10 16.80
C ALA A 1019 13.94 -22.97 15.28
N VAL A 1020 12.90 -22.90 14.44
CA VAL A 1020 12.96 -22.95 12.96
C VAL A 1020 12.05 -21.92 12.30
N SER A 1021 10.83 -21.75 12.81
CA SER A 1021 9.86 -20.72 12.38
C SER A 1021 10.17 -19.34 12.97
N ALA A 1022 10.93 -19.29 14.06
CA ALA A 1022 11.09 -18.12 14.92
C ALA A 1022 9.77 -17.55 15.47
N ALA A 1023 8.66 -18.31 15.39
CA ALA A 1023 7.37 -17.93 15.97
C ALA A 1023 7.52 -17.74 17.48
N GLN A 1024 6.91 -16.68 18.01
CA GLN A 1024 6.95 -16.33 19.43
C GLN A 1024 5.53 -16.17 19.95
N ALA A 1025 5.24 -16.88 21.03
CA ALA A 1025 3.95 -16.88 21.68
C ALA A 1025 4.18 -16.75 23.19
N SER A 1026 3.42 -15.92 23.91
CA SER A 1026 3.68 -15.70 25.34
C SER A 1026 2.40 -15.53 26.18
N GLY A 1027 2.47 -15.99 27.42
CA GLY A 1027 1.37 -16.00 28.37
C GLY A 1027 1.82 -15.50 29.74
N THR A 1028 0.96 -14.74 30.41
CA THR A 1028 1.25 -14.16 31.72
C THR A 1028 0.86 -15.11 32.85
N LEU A 1029 1.78 -15.35 33.78
CA LEU A 1029 1.66 -16.34 34.86
C LEU A 1029 2.02 -15.72 36.22
N ALA A 1030 1.07 -15.66 37.14
CA ALA A 1030 1.33 -15.25 38.52
C ALA A 1030 1.96 -16.40 39.32
N VAL A 1031 3.23 -16.26 39.70
CA VAL A 1031 3.91 -17.19 40.61
C VAL A 1031 3.68 -16.72 42.04
N THR A 1032 3.13 -17.60 42.87
CA THR A 1032 2.87 -17.37 44.29
C THR A 1032 3.91 -18.05 45.16
N ALA A 1033 4.24 -17.45 46.30
CA ALA A 1033 5.20 -18.02 47.24
C ALA A 1033 4.70 -19.38 47.76
N ALA A 1034 5.60 -20.36 47.81
CA ALA A 1034 5.31 -21.64 48.46
C ALA A 1034 4.88 -21.41 49.93
N PRO A 1035 3.81 -22.07 50.42
CA PRO A 1035 3.30 -21.82 51.75
C PRO A 1035 4.35 -22.17 52.81
N ALA A 1036 4.61 -21.22 53.72
CA ALA A 1036 5.64 -21.37 54.74
C ALA A 1036 5.38 -22.63 55.59
N ARG A 1037 6.35 -23.56 55.57
CA ARG A 1037 6.32 -24.71 56.48
C ARG A 1037 6.42 -24.20 57.93
N PRO A 1038 5.61 -24.72 58.88
CA PRO A 1038 5.73 -24.32 60.28
C PRO A 1038 7.10 -24.70 60.85
N GLY A 1039 8.03 -23.73 60.92
CA GLY A 1039 9.40 -23.95 61.41
C GLY A 1039 10.31 -22.72 61.35
N ASP A 1040 10.40 -22.06 60.19
CA ASP A 1040 11.50 -21.13 59.93
C ASP A 1040 11.17 -19.66 60.31
N VAL A 1041 11.69 -19.22 61.46
CA VAL A 1041 11.69 -17.82 61.91
C VAL A 1041 13.10 -17.43 62.39
N PRO A 1042 13.74 -16.39 61.81
CA PRO A 1042 14.99 -15.85 62.33
C PRO A 1042 14.80 -15.22 63.72
N ALA A 1043 15.54 -15.69 64.72
CA ALA A 1043 15.31 -15.35 66.12
C ALA A 1043 15.85 -13.98 66.55
N ALA A 1044 15.12 -13.30 67.44
CA ALA A 1044 15.61 -12.16 68.21
C ALA A 1044 16.51 -12.61 69.39
N PRO A 1045 17.40 -11.75 69.94
CA PRO A 1045 18.50 -12.21 70.80
C PRO A 1045 18.19 -12.19 72.32
N VAL A 1046 18.82 -13.14 73.05
CA VAL A 1046 19.35 -13.00 74.44
C VAL A 1046 18.33 -12.91 75.61
N GLN A 1047 18.42 -13.62 76.75
CA GLN A 1047 19.12 -14.85 77.19
C GLN A 1047 18.24 -15.53 78.31
N PRO A 1048 18.74 -16.18 79.41
CA PRO A 1048 18.86 -17.64 79.49
C PRO A 1048 18.07 -18.32 80.63
N GLY A 1049 17.69 -19.60 80.48
CA GLY A 1049 17.15 -20.40 81.60
C GLY A 1049 16.77 -21.86 81.27
N ASP A 1050 17.52 -22.80 81.84
CA ASP A 1050 17.21 -24.21 82.17
C ASP A 1050 16.83 -25.26 81.08
N LEU A 1051 16.92 -26.53 81.51
CA LEU A 1051 16.99 -27.80 80.73
C LEU A 1051 16.01 -28.85 81.35
N PRO A 1052 15.92 -30.13 80.88
CA PRO A 1052 15.69 -30.70 79.54
C PRO A 1052 14.62 -31.85 79.53
N ALA A 1053 14.28 -32.49 78.38
CA ALA A 1053 13.93 -33.95 78.24
C ALA A 1053 13.43 -34.38 76.81
N VAL A 1054 13.52 -35.69 76.49
CA VAL A 1054 13.31 -36.42 75.18
C VAL A 1054 13.10 -37.95 75.50
N PRO A 1055 12.52 -38.92 74.68
CA PRO A 1055 12.03 -38.97 73.27
C PRO A 1055 10.60 -39.59 73.06
N GLY A 1056 10.19 -39.90 71.81
CA GLY A 1056 9.14 -40.90 71.44
C GLY A 1056 8.83 -41.00 69.92
N ALA A 1057 8.56 -42.20 69.34
CA ALA A 1057 8.55 -42.45 67.88
C ALA A 1057 7.38 -43.33 67.33
N GLY A 1058 7.10 -43.30 65.99
CA GLY A 1058 6.70 -44.50 65.20
C GLY A 1058 5.47 -44.51 64.23
N GLY A 1059 5.73 -44.59 62.90
CA GLY A 1059 5.22 -45.60 61.91
C GLY A 1059 3.76 -45.73 61.38
N GLY A 1060 3.58 -45.84 60.02
CA GLY A 1060 2.50 -46.57 59.30
C GLY A 1060 1.24 -45.79 58.80
N GLY A 1061 0.44 -46.22 57.79
CA GLY A 1061 0.62 -47.22 56.70
C GLY A 1061 -0.63 -48.08 56.30
N GLY A 1062 -1.09 -48.08 55.02
CA GLY A 1062 -2.16 -49.01 54.49
C GLY A 1062 -2.97 -48.52 53.25
N ALA A 1063 -3.79 -49.40 52.60
CA ALA A 1063 -4.63 -49.12 51.40
C ALA A 1063 -5.83 -50.12 51.17
N GLU A 1064 -6.61 -49.92 50.07
CA GLU A 1064 -7.59 -50.81 49.34
C GLU A 1064 -9.15 -50.71 49.50
N ALA A 1065 -9.83 -50.73 48.33
CA ALA A 1065 -11.15 -51.29 47.92
C ALA A 1065 -12.51 -50.76 48.54
N THR A 1066 -13.72 -50.94 47.98
CA THR A 1066 -14.33 -51.91 47.00
C THR A 1066 -15.47 -51.34 46.10
N ASP A 1067 -15.87 -52.09 45.04
CA ASP A 1067 -17.08 -51.93 44.16
C ASP A 1067 -18.39 -52.55 44.80
N PRO A 1068 -19.59 -52.88 44.19
CA PRO A 1068 -19.90 -53.32 42.79
C PRO A 1068 -21.27 -52.93 42.09
N GLU A 1069 -21.34 -53.12 40.75
CA GLU A 1069 -22.52 -53.51 39.88
C GLU A 1069 -23.80 -52.63 39.75
N SER A 1070 -24.68 -52.70 38.71
CA SER A 1070 -24.70 -53.08 37.27
C SER A 1070 -26.15 -52.79 36.72
N ALA A 1071 -26.65 -52.91 35.47
CA ALA A 1071 -26.26 -53.22 34.07
C ALA A 1071 -27.38 -52.66 33.12
N GLY A 1072 -27.39 -52.68 31.78
CA GLY A 1072 -26.39 -52.97 30.74
C GLY A 1072 -26.98 -53.30 29.33
N SER A 1073 -26.15 -53.25 28.28
CA SER A 1073 -26.28 -53.98 26.97
C SER A 1073 -27.39 -53.56 25.97
N LEU A 1074 -27.28 -53.65 24.61
CA LEU A 1074 -26.26 -54.23 23.70
C LEU A 1074 -26.40 -53.70 22.22
N ALA A 1075 -25.33 -53.85 21.43
CA ALA A 1075 -25.25 -54.15 19.97
C ALA A 1075 -25.61 -53.11 18.84
N ASN A 1076 -24.57 -52.46 18.30
CA ASN A 1076 -23.89 -52.78 17.01
C ASN A 1076 -24.68 -52.91 15.66
N THR A 1077 -24.36 -52.11 14.61
CA THR A 1077 -23.74 -52.55 13.32
C THR A 1077 -23.65 -51.47 12.20
N GLY A 1078 -22.45 -51.31 11.61
CA GLY A 1078 -22.08 -51.12 10.18
C GLY A 1078 -22.77 -50.14 9.20
N GLY A 1079 -22.00 -49.62 8.22
CA GLY A 1079 -22.52 -48.98 6.99
C GLY A 1079 -21.50 -48.07 6.27
N GLU A 1080 -20.88 -48.58 5.19
CA GLU A 1080 -19.87 -47.85 4.38
C GLU A 1080 -20.48 -46.78 3.44
N LEU A 1081 -19.62 -45.88 2.93
CA LEU A 1081 -19.95 -44.85 1.95
C LEU A 1081 -18.97 -44.93 0.77
N ALA A 1082 -19.43 -45.14 -0.47
CA ALA A 1082 -18.56 -45.30 -1.63
C ALA A 1082 -19.25 -45.03 -2.99
N VAL A 1083 -18.40 -44.80 -4.01
CA VAL A 1083 -18.66 -44.73 -5.46
C VAL A 1083 -19.20 -43.40 -6.01
N ALA A 1084 -18.59 -42.97 -7.12
CA ALA A 1084 -18.86 -41.73 -7.86
C ALA A 1084 -19.57 -41.98 -9.21
N GLY A 1085 -20.03 -40.90 -9.88
CA GLY A 1085 -20.56 -40.95 -11.25
C GLY A 1085 -21.06 -39.59 -11.72
N GLY A 1086 -20.44 -39.01 -12.76
CA GLY A 1086 -20.72 -37.63 -13.21
C GLY A 1086 -21.60 -37.51 -14.48
N ILE A 1087 -21.38 -36.42 -15.22
CA ILE A 1087 -21.86 -36.09 -16.59
C ILE A 1087 -23.15 -35.24 -16.70
N ALA A 1088 -22.93 -33.91 -16.76
CA ALA A 1088 -23.36 -32.94 -17.78
C ALA A 1088 -24.80 -32.36 -17.91
N THR A 1089 -24.80 -31.10 -18.38
CA THR A 1089 -25.86 -30.31 -19.09
C THR A 1089 -27.14 -29.87 -18.35
N GLY A 1090 -27.41 -28.56 -18.38
CA GLY A 1090 -28.72 -27.97 -18.01
C GLY A 1090 -28.69 -26.46 -17.73
N VAL A 1091 -28.86 -25.63 -18.76
CA VAL A 1091 -28.84 -24.14 -18.67
C VAL A 1091 -30.17 -23.58 -18.11
N LEU A 1092 -30.08 -22.38 -17.48
CA LEU A 1092 -31.09 -21.30 -17.37
C LEU A 1092 -31.76 -21.04 -15.98
N LEU A 1093 -32.01 -19.74 -15.74
CA LEU A 1093 -32.84 -19.09 -14.71
C LEU A 1093 -32.33 -19.06 -13.25
N LEU A 1094 -31.90 -17.88 -12.81
CA LEU A 1094 -31.72 -17.51 -11.39
C LEU A 1094 -32.09 -16.04 -11.17
N ILE A 1095 -33.37 -15.78 -10.83
CA ILE A 1095 -33.87 -14.50 -10.30
C ILE A 1095 -34.94 -14.83 -9.24
N ILE A 1096 -35.05 -13.99 -8.20
CA ILE A 1096 -36.00 -14.06 -7.07
C ILE A 1096 -35.72 -15.20 -6.09
N GLY A 1097 -35.10 -14.86 -4.94
CA GLY A 1097 -35.28 -15.68 -3.73
C GLY A 1097 -34.19 -15.64 -2.66
N ILE A 1098 -34.13 -14.57 -1.85
CA ILE A 1098 -34.00 -14.66 -0.38
C ILE A 1098 -34.69 -13.43 0.21
N GLY A 1099 -35.86 -13.66 0.79
CA GLY A 1099 -36.70 -12.64 1.44
C GLY A 1099 -37.56 -13.25 2.53
N LEU A 1100 -37.03 -14.26 3.25
CA LEU A 1100 -37.81 -15.04 4.22
C LEU A 1100 -36.96 -15.70 5.35
N ALA A 1101 -36.03 -14.96 5.96
CA ALA A 1101 -35.20 -15.46 7.07
C ALA A 1101 -35.52 -14.85 8.46
N LEU A 1102 -36.42 -13.86 8.55
CA LEU A 1102 -36.74 -13.14 9.80
C LEU A 1102 -38.17 -13.40 10.30
N LEU A 1103 -38.55 -14.66 10.55
CA LEU A 1103 -39.89 -14.94 11.11
C LEU A 1103 -40.03 -16.23 11.96
N ARG A 1104 -39.11 -16.49 12.91
CA ARG A 1104 -39.34 -17.45 14.01
C ARG A 1104 -38.37 -17.28 15.21
N ARG A 1105 -38.78 -16.50 16.24
CA ARG A 1105 -38.59 -16.72 17.71
C ARG A 1105 -38.57 -15.41 18.56
N ARG A 1106 -39.69 -14.65 18.63
CA ARG A 1106 -40.05 -13.86 19.82
C ARG A 1106 -41.57 -13.82 20.05
N ARG A 1107 -42.02 -14.56 21.07
CA ARG A 1107 -43.30 -14.52 21.83
C ARG A 1107 -43.30 -15.80 22.70
N ALA A 1108 -43.62 -15.81 23.99
CA ALA A 1108 -44.08 -14.76 24.92
C ALA A 1108 -43.01 -14.54 26.04
N VAL A 1109 -43.17 -13.81 27.15
CA VAL A 1109 -44.34 -13.46 27.98
C VAL A 1109 -44.17 -12.06 28.62
N GLN A 1110 -45.24 -11.27 28.69
CA GLN A 1110 -45.43 -10.21 29.70
C GLN A 1110 -46.23 -10.79 30.87
N ALA A 1111 -45.74 -10.74 32.12
CA ALA A 1111 -46.53 -11.10 33.32
C ALA A 1111 -45.95 -10.67 34.70
N SER A 1112 -45.16 -9.59 34.81
CA SER A 1112 -44.86 -8.90 36.09
C SER A 1112 -44.21 -7.54 35.84
#